data_AF-A0A7Z9H5I9-F1
#
_entry.id   AF-A0A7Z9H5I9-F1
#
_cell.length_a   1.000
_cell.length_b   1.000
_cell.length_c   1.000
_cell.angle_alpha   90.00
_cell.angle_beta   90.00
_cell.angle_gamma   90.00
#
_symmetry.space_group_name_H-M   'P 1'
#
loop_
_entity.id
_entity.type
_entity.pdbx_description
1 polymer ?
#
loop_
_entity_poly.entity_id
_entity_poly.type
_entity_poly.pdbx_seq_one_letter_code
_entity_poly.pdbx_strand_id
1 'polypeptide(L)'
;MRGSSFSLIAMLALGLWLLPTGQGRATVSSWAYPGLDAGLDAGIRLVRDHGCLNCHRAPSPEVAAWLRPLEAPALTTVGSRLLPSFIERRLSNPYAVDPQSRMPHILHGFDVQGGRESITDLVQFLVSRGGPIDTSAAALDGAWFKEGEALYQSIGCAACHEPDEPAIVDQSRRTTLAGLSQRLMTATEVHRSGRMPALGLEVTEAKAIAAWLLRDQGNGADGKPLMDVASGVHYEAYELKVHSVLDFDDHTPVESGTASKISVDPRTRNEYFGLRFTGELEIPVSGEHTFGLWSDDGSRLWIDGVEVIENDGDHAPSEKKGKATLEAGWHPFEVRMYEFGGGEHLEFRWQVAGSGTYGEVPPSAMRSVTRVLRPPEEPFSLDPDRVKRGKVLYQMLNCISCHDGPGIARTPLAELKPARTGCLSENPAIAVPAYRFNAEEKDAIIEVLRLASEPTAMPTPAEGVSLRVGDIGCTSCHSLDGRGGPDAEHARLFTGTAELGDEGRLPPPLTGVGGKLKPDWLKKVIANGESVRPYMVTRMPHYGDERAEELAQLFIAAGADAHDNVGPTFTIESQRAGHQLVGTDGFRCIDCHNFSGHHSLGEPALDLADTTDRLQPGWYRQYMFDPQSKRQGTRMPAYWAEGIEFFPDLLGGDPTRQIDATWTYLSGGESAPLPKGLIVDRGSFDVVPSAEEPAMTGIFLRGHSARTIAVGYPERVSIAFDVENIRMALAWRGDFINAQGTWQGRAGALEVPAGTSVISMPGGMAVALLERPDAIWPLGDAREGGWRFKGYRRDEARRPIFRYQKGSVEISEVSIPQMTAEGTNLLRVFDIRGNENSDGVQLRLARDKTIRPAGNHRWQVGDQLFITVDGAPTRLLTVDGEQELRVTVPAGGATIEEVIQW
;
A
#
# COMPACT_ATOMS: atom_id res chain seq x y z
N MET A 1 -62.28 -30.13 7.54
CA MET A 1 -62.92 -30.82 8.71
C MET A 1 -62.08 -30.52 9.94
N ARG A 2 -62.73 -30.38 11.11
CA ARG A 2 -62.10 -30.12 12.44
C ARG A 2 -61.65 -28.66 12.61
N GLY A 3 -61.76 -28.03 13.78
CA GLY A 3 -62.14 -28.52 15.10
C GLY A 3 -61.69 -27.49 16.12
N SER A 4 -62.69 -26.88 16.76
CA SER A 4 -62.75 -26.29 18.10
C SER A 4 -61.89 -27.05 19.14
N SER A 5 -61.43 -26.52 20.27
CA SER A 5 -61.67 -25.29 21.04
C SER A 5 -60.73 -25.27 22.27
N PHE A 6 -60.81 -24.17 23.05
CA PHE A 6 -60.43 -23.96 24.48
C PHE A 6 -59.00 -23.43 24.74
N SER A 7 -58.75 -22.47 25.63
CA SER A 7 -59.60 -21.51 26.39
C SER A 7 -58.69 -20.40 26.96
N LEU A 8 -59.33 -19.32 27.45
CA LEU A 8 -58.84 -18.10 28.12
C LEU A 8 -57.47 -18.11 28.85
N ILE A 9 -56.73 -16.99 28.77
CA ILE A 9 -56.18 -16.21 29.91
C ILE A 9 -55.57 -14.85 29.44
N ALA A 10 -55.84 -13.81 30.25
CA ALA A 10 -55.11 -12.56 30.54
C ALA A 10 -55.00 -11.39 29.54
N MET A 11 -55.61 -10.28 29.98
CA MET A 11 -55.26 -8.88 29.69
C MET A 11 -53.84 -8.53 30.18
N LEU A 12 -52.98 -8.00 29.31
CA LEU A 12 -51.92 -6.98 29.54
C LEU A 12 -50.92 -7.03 28.37
N ALA A 13 -51.09 -6.15 27.38
CA ALA A 13 -50.04 -5.60 26.49
C ALA A 13 -50.68 -5.04 25.22
N LEU A 14 -51.02 -3.76 25.20
CA LEU A 14 -51.24 -3.02 23.96
C LEU A 14 -50.63 -1.63 24.11
N GLY A 15 -49.51 -1.43 23.43
CA GLY A 15 -48.89 -0.12 23.28
C GLY A 15 -47.37 -0.17 23.28
N LEU A 16 -46.76 -0.74 22.23
CA LEU A 16 -45.40 -0.34 21.79
C LEU A 16 -44.98 -0.98 20.44
N TRP A 17 -45.63 -0.68 19.32
CA TRP A 17 -45.07 -1.03 18.00
C TRP A 17 -45.47 0.01 16.94
N LEU A 18 -44.81 1.17 17.00
CA LEU A 18 -44.63 2.12 15.89
C LEU A 18 -43.39 2.96 16.24
N LEU A 19 -42.19 2.38 16.04
CA LEU A 19 -40.95 3.16 15.93
C LEU A 19 -40.52 3.12 14.45
N PRO A 20 -40.20 4.26 13.83
CA PRO A 20 -39.58 4.26 12.52
C PRO A 20 -38.15 3.74 12.66
N THR A 21 -37.86 2.59 12.07
CA THR A 21 -36.50 2.11 11.81
C THR A 21 -35.93 2.93 10.65
N GLY A 22 -35.01 3.83 10.98
CA GLY A 22 -34.36 4.73 10.03
C GLY A 22 -33.68 5.88 10.76
N GLN A 23 -32.77 5.58 11.69
CA GLN A 23 -31.86 6.59 12.22
C GLN A 23 -30.78 6.83 11.18
N GLY A 24 -30.88 7.95 10.47
CA GLY A 24 -29.77 8.50 9.70
C GLY A 24 -28.59 8.78 10.63
N ARG A 25 -27.39 8.38 10.19
CA ARG A 25 -26.12 8.75 10.82
C ARG A 25 -26.07 10.28 11.04
N ALA A 26 -25.70 10.64 12.27
CA ALA A 26 -25.37 11.97 12.78
C ALA A 26 -26.21 13.15 12.23
N THR A 27 -27.31 13.46 12.91
CA THR A 27 -27.63 14.88 13.10
C THR A 27 -26.40 15.59 13.67
N VAL A 28 -26.20 16.83 13.27
CA VAL A 28 -25.08 17.76 13.57
C VAL A 28 -24.78 17.98 15.08
N SER A 29 -25.35 17.19 15.99
CA SER A 29 -25.55 17.55 17.40
C SER A 29 -24.70 16.83 18.45
N SER A 30 -23.51 16.27 18.15
CA SER A 30 -22.63 15.73 19.21
C SER A 30 -21.19 16.23 19.21
N TRP A 31 -20.87 17.24 18.39
CA TRP A 31 -19.53 17.83 18.31
C TRP A 31 -19.63 19.32 18.63
N ALA A 32 -19.38 19.70 19.88
CA ALA A 32 -19.04 21.07 20.24
C ALA A 32 -17.53 21.14 20.45
N TYR A 33 -16.82 22.08 19.82
CA TYR A 33 -15.41 22.33 20.15
C TYR A 33 -15.27 22.69 21.64
N PRO A 34 -14.22 22.24 22.34
CA PRO A 34 -13.96 22.69 23.70
C PRO A 34 -13.82 24.22 23.73
N GLY A 35 -14.80 24.92 24.31
CA GLY A 35 -14.80 26.37 24.44
C GLY A 35 -15.51 27.17 23.34
N LEU A 36 -16.07 26.54 22.30
CA LEU A 36 -16.96 27.21 21.34
C LEU A 36 -18.41 26.73 21.53
N ASP A 37 -19.35 27.63 21.28
CA ASP A 37 -20.78 27.29 21.26
C ASP A 37 -21.06 26.22 20.18
N ALA A 38 -21.91 25.23 20.50
CA ALA A 38 -22.20 24.11 19.61
C ALA A 38 -22.82 24.55 18.27
N GLY A 39 -23.58 25.66 18.26
CA GLY A 39 -24.15 26.22 17.03
C GLY A 39 -23.09 26.86 16.12
N LEU A 40 -22.03 27.43 16.70
CA LEU A 40 -20.91 28.00 15.95
C LEU A 40 -20.05 26.92 15.30
N ASP A 41 -19.78 25.80 16.00
CA ASP A 41 -19.09 24.62 15.43
C ASP A 41 -19.80 24.11 14.18
N ALA A 42 -21.11 23.89 14.29
CA ALA A 42 -21.97 23.48 13.19
C ALA A 42 -21.90 24.44 12.00
N GLY A 43 -21.99 25.75 12.24
CA GLY A 43 -21.89 26.77 11.21
C GLY A 43 -20.55 26.74 10.46
N ILE A 44 -19.44 26.61 11.19
CA ILE A 44 -18.09 26.57 10.61
C ILE A 44 -17.96 25.38 9.66
N ARG A 45 -18.42 24.20 10.07
CA ARG A 45 -18.42 23.00 9.23
C ARG A 45 -19.25 23.20 7.97
N LEU A 46 -20.45 23.77 8.09
CA LEU A 46 -21.31 24.03 6.94
C LEU A 46 -20.64 24.95 5.92
N VAL A 47 -20.01 26.04 6.37
CA VAL A 47 -19.29 27.00 5.51
C VAL A 47 -18.12 26.35 4.78
N ARG A 48 -17.39 25.45 5.46
CA ARG A 48 -16.24 24.71 4.90
C ARG A 48 -16.69 23.63 3.92
N ASP A 49 -17.67 22.82 4.31
CA ASP A 49 -18.18 21.69 3.52
C ASP A 49 -18.82 22.12 2.20
N HIS A 50 -19.48 23.28 2.20
CA HIS A 50 -20.12 23.86 1.02
C HIS A 50 -19.23 24.88 0.30
N GLY A 51 -17.97 25.02 0.75
CA GLY A 51 -16.94 25.76 0.05
C GLY A 51 -17.24 27.23 -0.16
N CYS A 52 -17.84 27.93 0.82
CA CYS A 52 -18.23 29.34 0.64
C CYS A 52 -17.04 30.22 0.24
N LEU A 53 -15.84 29.94 0.77
CA LEU A 53 -14.61 30.66 0.43
C LEU A 53 -14.09 30.43 -1.01
N ASN A 54 -14.65 29.47 -1.75
CA ASN A 54 -14.34 29.30 -3.18
C ASN A 54 -14.84 30.49 -4.01
N CYS A 55 -15.88 31.18 -3.53
CA CYS A 55 -16.44 32.38 -4.15
C CYS A 55 -16.19 33.64 -3.31
N HIS A 56 -16.24 33.55 -1.98
CA HIS A 56 -16.15 34.69 -1.09
C HIS A 56 -14.75 34.84 -0.51
N ARG A 57 -14.08 35.97 -0.77
CA ARG A 57 -12.75 36.21 -0.20
C ARG A 57 -12.82 36.35 1.32
N ALA A 58 -11.95 35.65 2.04
CA ALA A 58 -11.80 35.80 3.48
C ALA A 58 -11.24 37.19 3.85
N PRO A 59 -11.67 37.78 4.98
CA PRO A 59 -11.24 39.11 5.42
C PRO A 59 -9.79 39.14 5.95
N SER A 60 -9.26 38.00 6.39
CA SER A 60 -7.88 37.86 6.87
C SER A 60 -7.33 36.45 6.61
N PRO A 61 -5.99 36.25 6.65
CA PRO A 61 -5.37 34.93 6.57
C PRO A 61 -5.86 33.96 7.65
N GLU A 62 -6.16 34.47 8.84
CA GLU A 62 -6.63 33.68 9.98
C GLU A 62 -8.00 33.07 9.69
N VAL A 63 -8.95 33.90 9.24
CA VAL A 63 -10.28 33.43 8.82
C VAL A 63 -10.18 32.51 7.60
N ALA A 64 -9.23 32.75 6.69
CA ALA A 64 -9.00 31.87 5.54
C ALA A 64 -8.55 30.46 5.96
N ALA A 65 -7.68 30.35 6.96
CA ALA A 65 -7.25 29.06 7.50
C ALA A 65 -8.40 28.35 8.24
N TRP A 66 -9.16 29.11 9.04
CA TRP A 66 -10.27 28.61 9.85
C TRP A 66 -11.50 28.19 9.04
N LEU A 67 -11.79 28.85 7.92
CA LEU A 67 -12.91 28.53 7.03
C LEU A 67 -12.47 27.88 5.71
N ARG A 68 -11.24 27.34 5.65
CA ARG A 68 -10.67 26.70 4.45
C ARG A 68 -11.68 25.71 3.85
N PRO A 69 -12.04 25.87 2.56
CA PRO A 69 -13.05 25.05 1.92
C PRO A 69 -12.54 23.62 1.71
N LEU A 70 -13.46 22.65 1.78
CA LEU A 70 -13.14 21.29 1.34
C LEU A 70 -13.18 21.20 -0.18
N GLU A 71 -12.12 20.64 -0.75
CA GLU A 71 -11.97 20.53 -2.20
C GLU A 71 -13.02 19.59 -2.79
N ALA A 72 -13.71 20.05 -3.85
CA ALA A 72 -14.63 19.19 -4.58
C ALA A 72 -13.86 18.17 -5.44
N PRO A 73 -14.50 17.08 -5.87
CA PRO A 73 -13.84 16.10 -6.72
C PRO A 73 -13.31 16.73 -8.01
N ALA A 74 -12.08 16.40 -8.40
CA ALA A 74 -11.49 16.91 -9.63
C ALA A 74 -12.28 16.45 -10.87
N LEU A 75 -12.45 17.33 -11.86
CA LEU A 75 -13.18 17.03 -13.10
C LEU A 75 -12.28 16.90 -14.34
N THR A 76 -10.96 16.91 -14.16
CA THR A 76 -9.96 16.82 -15.24
C THR A 76 -10.04 15.54 -16.07
N THR A 77 -10.41 14.43 -15.46
CA THR A 77 -10.55 13.10 -16.10
C THR A 77 -11.94 12.50 -15.85
N VAL A 78 -12.97 13.34 -15.70
CA VAL A 78 -14.30 12.85 -15.31
C VAL A 78 -14.94 11.96 -16.37
N GLY A 79 -14.70 12.23 -17.66
CA GLY A 79 -15.28 11.48 -18.76
C GLY A 79 -14.86 10.02 -18.78
N SER A 80 -13.61 9.72 -18.41
CA SER A 80 -13.09 8.35 -18.38
C SER A 80 -13.43 7.60 -17.09
N ARG A 81 -14.09 8.26 -16.14
CA ARG A 81 -14.41 7.70 -14.81
C ARG A 81 -15.90 7.52 -14.56
N LEU A 82 -16.74 8.35 -15.17
CA LEU A 82 -18.18 8.36 -14.91
C LEU A 82 -18.96 8.15 -16.19
N LEU A 83 -20.05 7.39 -16.06
CA LEU A 83 -21.03 7.21 -17.11
C LEU A 83 -21.68 8.58 -17.47
N PRO A 84 -21.82 8.93 -18.76
CA PRO A 84 -22.46 10.18 -19.18
C PRO A 84 -23.86 10.36 -18.61
N SER A 85 -24.67 9.29 -18.56
CA SER A 85 -25.98 9.30 -17.93
C SER A 85 -25.94 9.65 -16.43
N PHE A 86 -24.88 9.27 -15.72
CA PHE A 86 -24.68 9.68 -14.32
C PHE A 86 -24.37 11.16 -14.19
N ILE A 87 -23.49 11.68 -15.06
CA ILE A 87 -23.15 13.11 -15.10
C ILE A 87 -24.43 13.94 -15.36
N GLU A 88 -25.26 13.51 -16.31
CA GLU A 88 -26.55 14.14 -16.62
C GLU A 88 -27.47 14.17 -15.39
N ARG A 89 -27.69 13.02 -14.72
CA ARG A 89 -28.53 12.96 -13.51
C ARG A 89 -28.01 13.86 -12.41
N ARG A 90 -26.68 13.87 -12.19
CA ARG A 90 -26.04 14.69 -11.16
C ARG A 90 -26.18 16.19 -11.43
N LEU A 91 -26.05 16.62 -12.67
CA LEU A 91 -26.25 18.02 -13.07
C LEU A 91 -27.72 18.44 -13.00
N SER A 92 -28.63 17.52 -13.36
CA SER A 92 -30.08 17.76 -13.37
C SER A 92 -30.66 17.98 -11.97
N ASN A 93 -30.25 17.16 -11.00
CA ASN A 93 -30.57 17.37 -9.59
C ASN A 93 -29.60 16.56 -8.71
N PRO A 94 -28.58 17.20 -8.11
CA PRO A 94 -27.58 16.47 -7.34
C PRO A 94 -28.19 15.81 -6.09
N TYR A 95 -29.24 16.39 -5.52
CA TYR A 95 -29.93 15.87 -4.33
C TYR A 95 -30.85 14.68 -4.60
N ALA A 96 -31.27 14.47 -5.85
CA ALA A 96 -32.01 13.28 -6.24
C ALA A 96 -31.09 12.05 -6.38
N VAL A 97 -29.82 12.28 -6.71
CA VAL A 97 -28.79 11.23 -6.78
C VAL A 97 -28.24 10.93 -5.38
N ASP A 98 -28.00 11.97 -4.59
CA ASP A 98 -27.45 11.87 -3.23
C ASP A 98 -28.12 12.93 -2.35
N PRO A 99 -29.03 12.54 -1.46
CA PRO A 99 -29.71 13.46 -0.56
C PRO A 99 -28.77 14.32 0.31
N GLN A 100 -27.54 13.86 0.55
CA GLN A 100 -26.50 14.55 1.33
C GLN A 100 -25.48 15.28 0.44
N SER A 101 -25.79 15.49 -0.83
CA SER A 101 -24.90 16.16 -1.78
C SER A 101 -24.47 17.54 -1.28
N ARG A 102 -23.15 17.76 -1.21
CA ARG A 102 -22.54 19.08 -1.01
C ARG A 102 -22.48 19.92 -2.29
N MET A 103 -22.69 19.30 -3.45
CA MET A 103 -22.77 20.01 -4.73
C MET A 103 -24.10 20.77 -4.79
N PRO A 104 -24.08 22.11 -4.94
CA PRO A 104 -25.31 22.87 -5.07
C PRO A 104 -26.02 22.54 -6.38
N HIS A 105 -27.35 22.73 -6.40
CA HIS A 105 -28.11 22.65 -7.64
C HIS A 105 -27.94 23.98 -8.40
N ILE A 106 -26.97 24.02 -9.32
CA ILE A 106 -26.63 25.23 -10.08
C ILE A 106 -27.67 25.57 -11.16
N LEU A 107 -28.34 24.55 -11.71
CA LEU A 107 -29.27 24.68 -12.85
C LEU A 107 -30.75 24.79 -12.44
N HIS A 108 -31.03 24.96 -11.14
CA HIS A 108 -32.38 24.90 -10.57
C HIS A 108 -33.41 25.89 -11.17
N GLY A 109 -32.94 27.01 -11.70
CA GLY A 109 -33.79 28.08 -12.24
C GLY A 109 -33.85 28.16 -13.77
N PHE A 110 -33.27 27.21 -14.49
CA PHE A 110 -33.40 27.14 -15.95
C PHE A 110 -34.77 26.59 -16.36
N ASP A 111 -35.34 27.05 -17.46
CA ASP A 111 -36.58 26.48 -18.00
C ASP A 111 -36.35 25.03 -18.49
N VAL A 112 -37.43 24.24 -18.63
CA VAL A 112 -37.31 22.79 -18.90
C VAL A 112 -36.53 22.49 -20.18
N GLN A 113 -36.66 23.34 -21.20
CA GLN A 113 -36.01 23.12 -22.51
C GLN A 113 -34.58 23.68 -22.54
N GLY A 114 -34.36 24.91 -22.08
CA GLY A 114 -33.03 25.52 -22.00
C GLY A 114 -32.13 24.84 -20.97
N GLY A 115 -32.70 24.33 -19.87
CA GLY A 115 -32.01 23.51 -18.88
C GLY A 115 -31.52 22.18 -19.49
N ARG A 116 -32.35 21.50 -20.28
CA ARG A 116 -31.98 20.25 -20.98
C ARG A 116 -30.83 20.43 -21.96
N GLU A 117 -30.90 21.42 -22.85
CA GLU A 117 -29.80 21.67 -23.81
C GLU A 117 -28.51 22.08 -23.10
N SER A 118 -28.60 22.87 -22.02
CA SER A 118 -27.43 23.27 -21.22
C SER A 118 -26.78 22.07 -20.53
N ILE A 119 -27.58 21.14 -20.00
CA ILE A 119 -27.08 19.90 -19.40
C ILE A 119 -26.39 19.03 -20.47
N THR A 120 -27.01 18.84 -21.63
CA THR A 120 -26.41 18.08 -22.74
C THR A 120 -25.07 18.66 -23.16
N ASP A 121 -24.97 19.98 -23.34
CA ASP A 121 -23.72 20.65 -23.71
C ASP A 121 -22.65 20.50 -22.60
N LEU A 122 -23.03 20.62 -21.32
CA LEU A 122 -22.14 20.39 -20.19
C LEU A 122 -21.65 18.94 -20.12
N VAL A 123 -22.53 17.94 -20.32
CA VAL A 123 -22.17 16.52 -20.36
C VAL A 123 -21.15 16.28 -21.47
N GLN A 124 -21.39 16.80 -22.69
CA GLN A 124 -20.44 16.71 -23.80
C GLN A 124 -19.07 17.26 -23.43
N PHE A 125 -19.01 18.45 -22.82
CA PHE A 125 -17.75 19.01 -22.34
C PHE A 125 -17.09 18.15 -21.26
N LEU A 126 -17.82 17.72 -20.23
CA LEU A 126 -17.27 16.92 -19.13
C LEU A 126 -16.78 15.55 -19.61
N VAL A 127 -17.51 14.88 -20.51
CA VAL A 127 -17.10 13.60 -21.11
C VAL A 127 -15.85 13.78 -21.98
N SER A 128 -15.69 14.92 -22.67
CA SER A 128 -14.46 15.22 -23.42
C SER A 128 -13.21 15.33 -22.52
N ARG A 129 -13.38 15.54 -21.21
CA ARG A 129 -12.28 15.62 -20.24
C ARG A 129 -11.86 14.21 -19.80
N GLY A 130 -10.86 13.67 -20.49
CA GLY A 130 -10.37 12.29 -20.31
C GLY A 130 -10.91 11.31 -21.36
N GLY A 131 -11.86 11.74 -22.19
CA GLY A 131 -12.52 10.90 -23.19
C GLY A 131 -13.68 10.09 -22.59
N PRO A 132 -14.58 9.55 -23.42
CA PRO A 132 -15.68 8.72 -22.95
C PRO A 132 -15.17 7.46 -22.25
N ILE A 133 -15.79 7.10 -21.12
CA ILE A 133 -15.53 5.86 -20.41
C ILE A 133 -15.84 4.65 -21.30
N ASP A 134 -15.00 3.63 -21.23
CA ASP A 134 -15.23 2.36 -21.92
C ASP A 134 -16.40 1.61 -21.29
N THR A 135 -17.44 1.38 -22.10
CA THR A 135 -18.67 0.67 -21.75
C THR A 135 -18.69 -0.78 -22.25
N SER A 136 -17.58 -1.29 -22.77
CA SER A 136 -17.44 -2.69 -23.16
C SER A 136 -17.68 -3.65 -21.99
N ALA A 137 -18.15 -4.86 -22.30
CA ALA A 137 -18.39 -5.89 -21.31
C ALA A 137 -17.07 -6.35 -20.69
N ALA A 138 -16.97 -6.33 -19.37
CA ALA A 138 -15.79 -6.78 -18.65
C ALA A 138 -15.99 -8.21 -18.15
N ALA A 139 -15.12 -9.12 -18.58
CA ALA A 139 -15.08 -10.50 -18.08
C ALA A 139 -14.86 -10.52 -16.57
N LEU A 140 -15.63 -11.37 -15.89
CA LEU A 140 -15.51 -11.63 -14.46
C LEU A 140 -14.78 -12.94 -14.22
N ASP A 141 -14.03 -12.94 -13.14
CA ASP A 141 -13.64 -14.15 -12.44
C ASP A 141 -14.73 -14.52 -11.40
N GLY A 142 -15.03 -15.82 -11.27
CA GLY A 142 -16.09 -16.32 -10.40
C GLY A 142 -15.84 -16.05 -8.90
N ALA A 143 -14.57 -15.97 -8.49
CA ALA A 143 -14.19 -15.77 -7.09
C ALA A 143 -14.40 -14.32 -6.57
N TRP A 144 -14.38 -13.33 -7.47
CA TRP A 144 -14.32 -11.91 -7.10
C TRP A 144 -15.50 -11.39 -6.28
N PHE A 145 -16.70 -11.94 -6.43
CA PHE A 145 -17.84 -11.44 -5.66
C PHE A 145 -17.71 -11.70 -4.16
N LYS A 146 -17.34 -12.94 -3.80
CA LYS A 146 -17.19 -13.35 -2.40
C LYS A 146 -15.95 -12.72 -1.79
N GLU A 147 -14.85 -12.68 -2.55
CA GLU A 147 -13.62 -12.01 -2.14
C GLU A 147 -13.85 -10.51 -1.92
N GLY A 148 -14.49 -9.83 -2.88
CA GLY A 148 -14.81 -8.40 -2.81
C GLY A 148 -15.70 -8.04 -1.63
N GLU A 149 -16.68 -8.87 -1.29
CA GLU A 149 -17.51 -8.70 -0.10
C GLU A 149 -16.70 -8.84 1.19
N ALA A 150 -15.89 -9.90 1.31
CA ALA A 150 -15.06 -10.13 2.47
C ALA A 150 -14.03 -9.01 2.68
N LEU A 151 -13.40 -8.54 1.59
CA LEU A 151 -12.49 -7.41 1.61
C LEU A 151 -13.21 -6.14 2.06
N TYR A 152 -14.36 -5.80 1.45
CA TYR A 152 -15.13 -4.61 1.80
C TYR A 152 -15.45 -4.53 3.30
N GLN A 153 -15.80 -5.66 3.92
CA GLN A 153 -16.13 -5.73 5.33
C GLN A 153 -14.91 -5.62 6.24
N SER A 154 -13.79 -6.24 5.87
CA SER A 154 -12.65 -6.45 6.78
C SER A 154 -11.57 -5.37 6.72
N ILE A 155 -11.31 -4.80 5.53
CA ILE A 155 -10.19 -3.86 5.34
C ILE A 155 -10.51 -2.41 5.73
N GLY A 156 -11.78 -2.11 6.03
CA GLY A 156 -12.22 -0.82 6.58
C GLY A 156 -13.23 -0.05 5.74
N CYS A 157 -13.65 -0.52 4.56
CA CYS A 157 -14.66 0.19 3.74
C CYS A 157 -15.97 0.40 4.51
N ALA A 158 -16.43 -0.64 5.21
CA ALA A 158 -17.66 -0.63 5.99
C ALA A 158 -17.64 0.34 7.19
N ALA A 159 -16.46 0.79 7.65
CA ALA A 159 -16.38 1.80 8.71
C ALA A 159 -16.92 3.16 8.25
N CYS A 160 -16.81 3.47 6.96
CA CYS A 160 -17.30 4.72 6.38
C CYS A 160 -18.58 4.52 5.56
N HIS A 161 -18.73 3.38 4.88
CA HIS A 161 -19.79 3.13 3.92
C HIS A 161 -20.75 2.04 4.39
N GLU A 162 -22.03 2.38 4.55
CA GLU A 162 -23.05 1.35 4.79
C GLU A 162 -23.36 0.60 3.48
N PRO A 163 -23.46 -0.73 3.46
CA PRO A 163 -23.70 -1.49 2.22
C PRO A 163 -24.97 -1.06 1.47
N ASP A 164 -25.99 -0.62 2.19
CA ASP A 164 -27.30 -0.26 1.65
C ASP A 164 -27.44 1.25 1.39
N GLU A 165 -26.41 2.06 1.63
CA GLU A 165 -26.51 3.50 1.38
C GLU A 165 -26.64 3.80 -0.12
N PRO A 166 -27.43 4.82 -0.53
CA PRO A 166 -27.67 5.11 -1.95
C PRO A 166 -26.39 5.31 -2.78
N ALA A 167 -25.35 5.89 -2.16
CA ALA A 167 -24.06 6.10 -2.82
C ALA A 167 -23.34 4.80 -3.19
N ILE A 168 -23.56 3.72 -2.44
CA ILE A 168 -23.01 2.39 -2.68
C ILE A 168 -23.90 1.60 -3.65
N VAL A 169 -25.22 1.65 -3.47
CA VAL A 169 -26.17 0.94 -4.32
C VAL A 169 -26.19 1.48 -5.76
N ASP A 170 -26.00 2.80 -5.98
CA ASP A 170 -26.02 3.39 -7.33
C ASP A 170 -24.70 3.24 -8.12
N GLN A 171 -23.68 2.54 -7.59
CA GLN A 171 -22.38 2.42 -8.27
C GLN A 171 -22.53 1.78 -9.68
N SER A 172 -23.43 0.81 -9.83
CA SER A 172 -23.73 0.14 -11.09
C SER A 172 -24.23 1.08 -12.20
N ARG A 173 -24.78 2.26 -11.84
CA ARG A 173 -25.23 3.29 -12.78
C ARG A 173 -24.33 4.51 -12.80
N ARG A 174 -23.16 4.44 -12.16
CA ARG A 174 -22.20 5.54 -12.01
C ARG A 174 -20.95 5.35 -12.86
N THR A 175 -20.45 4.13 -12.97
CA THR A 175 -19.12 3.84 -13.53
C THR A 175 -19.06 2.40 -14.07
N THR A 176 -17.87 1.94 -14.45
CA THR A 176 -17.59 0.60 -15.00
C THR A 176 -16.58 -0.14 -14.12
N LEU A 177 -16.36 -1.43 -14.35
CA LEU A 177 -15.39 -2.21 -13.57
C LEU A 177 -14.00 -1.58 -13.59
N ALA A 178 -13.51 -1.21 -14.77
CA ALA A 178 -12.22 -0.52 -14.92
C ALA A 178 -12.22 0.85 -14.21
N GLY A 179 -13.28 1.64 -14.39
CA GLY A 179 -13.38 2.98 -13.79
C GLY A 179 -13.43 2.95 -12.26
N LEU A 180 -14.19 2.00 -11.67
CA LEU A 180 -14.27 1.85 -10.22
C LEU A 180 -12.98 1.29 -9.64
N SER A 181 -12.41 0.25 -10.25
CA SER A 181 -11.15 -0.36 -9.79
C SER A 181 -10.03 0.69 -9.74
N GLN A 182 -9.88 1.48 -10.81
CA GLN A 182 -8.92 2.57 -10.85
C GLN A 182 -9.18 3.61 -9.76
N ARG A 183 -10.45 4.02 -9.58
CA ARG A 183 -10.81 5.01 -8.55
C ARG A 183 -10.51 4.51 -7.14
N LEU A 184 -10.71 3.23 -6.84
CA LEU A 184 -10.40 2.67 -5.52
C LEU A 184 -8.89 2.72 -5.22
N MET A 185 -8.05 2.54 -6.23
CA MET A 185 -6.59 2.65 -6.10
C MET A 185 -6.12 4.11 -6.03
N THR A 186 -6.69 5.01 -6.83
CA THR A 186 -6.24 6.42 -6.95
C THR A 186 -7.24 7.44 -6.39
N ALA A 187 -7.98 7.06 -5.34
CA ALA A 187 -9.06 7.87 -4.79
C ALA A 187 -8.64 9.30 -4.44
N THR A 188 -7.43 9.49 -3.88
CA THR A 188 -6.89 10.78 -3.45
C THR A 188 -6.61 11.75 -4.60
N GLU A 189 -6.35 11.26 -5.82
CA GLU A 189 -6.18 12.12 -7.00
C GLU A 189 -7.49 12.80 -7.41
N VAL A 190 -8.61 12.09 -7.24
CA VAL A 190 -9.96 12.57 -7.57
C VAL A 190 -10.56 13.32 -6.39
N HIS A 191 -10.55 12.69 -5.21
CA HIS A 191 -11.20 13.15 -3.99
C HIS A 191 -10.18 13.82 -3.07
N ARG A 192 -9.56 14.88 -3.60
CA ARG A 192 -8.45 15.56 -2.93
C ARG A 192 -8.77 15.97 -1.50
N SER A 193 -10.02 16.24 -1.11
CA SER A 193 -10.43 16.56 0.28
C SER A 193 -9.98 15.55 1.37
N GLY A 194 -9.68 14.30 1.02
CA GLY A 194 -9.37 13.24 1.99
C GLY A 194 -10.58 12.49 2.53
N ARG A 195 -11.82 12.93 2.27
CA ARG A 195 -13.06 12.21 2.69
C ARG A 195 -13.27 10.86 2.02
N MET A 196 -12.68 10.66 0.84
CA MET A 196 -12.56 9.35 0.20
C MET A 196 -11.07 9.10 -0.03
N PRO A 197 -10.36 8.58 0.99
CA PRO A 197 -8.94 8.25 0.90
C PRO A 197 -8.72 6.98 0.06
N ALA A 198 -7.47 6.71 -0.29
CA ALA A 198 -7.09 5.42 -0.86
C ALA A 198 -6.85 4.40 0.27
N LEU A 199 -6.98 3.10 -0.01
CA LEU A 199 -6.79 2.02 0.98
C LEU A 199 -5.55 1.15 0.69
N GLY A 200 -4.67 1.59 -0.22
CA GLY A 200 -3.49 0.82 -0.62
C GLY A 200 -3.85 -0.55 -1.20
N LEU A 201 -4.87 -0.59 -2.08
CA LEU A 201 -5.35 -1.83 -2.66
C LEU A 201 -4.46 -2.28 -3.83
N GLU A 202 -4.20 -3.57 -3.90
CA GLU A 202 -3.65 -4.20 -5.09
C GLU A 202 -4.68 -4.22 -6.23
N VAL A 203 -4.22 -4.40 -7.47
CA VAL A 203 -5.09 -4.39 -8.66
C VAL A 203 -6.19 -5.45 -8.58
N THR A 204 -5.87 -6.64 -8.05
CA THR A 204 -6.82 -7.76 -7.88
C THR A 204 -7.86 -7.45 -6.80
N GLU A 205 -7.44 -6.95 -5.65
CA GLU A 205 -8.33 -6.53 -4.56
C GLU A 205 -9.31 -5.44 -5.02
N ALA A 206 -8.79 -4.42 -5.73
CA ALA A 206 -9.60 -3.34 -6.27
C ALA A 206 -10.65 -3.84 -7.27
N LYS A 207 -10.28 -4.80 -8.13
CA LYS A 207 -11.22 -5.46 -9.07
C LYS A 207 -12.26 -6.30 -8.35
N ALA A 208 -11.88 -7.06 -7.32
CA ALA A 208 -12.81 -7.88 -6.55
C ALA A 208 -13.87 -7.02 -5.85
N ILE A 209 -13.44 -5.97 -5.13
CA ILE A 209 -14.35 -5.02 -4.46
C ILE A 209 -15.22 -4.31 -5.49
N ALA A 210 -14.64 -3.82 -6.60
CA ALA A 210 -15.39 -3.17 -7.65
C ALA A 210 -16.42 -4.11 -8.29
N ALA A 211 -16.08 -5.36 -8.55
CA ALA A 211 -17.00 -6.36 -9.09
C ALA A 211 -18.19 -6.57 -8.15
N TRP A 212 -17.93 -6.75 -6.84
CA TRP A 212 -18.99 -6.85 -5.84
C TRP A 212 -19.90 -5.61 -5.79
N LEU A 213 -19.34 -4.41 -5.81
CA LEU A 213 -20.10 -3.15 -5.84
C LEU A 213 -20.91 -2.96 -7.14
N LEU A 214 -20.46 -3.57 -8.24
CA LEU A 214 -21.07 -3.45 -9.57
C LEU A 214 -21.88 -4.69 -9.98
N ARG A 215 -22.13 -5.63 -9.06
CA ARG A 215 -22.80 -6.92 -9.33
C ARG A 215 -24.11 -6.82 -10.12
N ASP A 216 -24.83 -5.70 -9.99
CA ASP A 216 -26.05 -5.42 -10.74
C ASP A 216 -25.82 -5.21 -12.25
N GLN A 217 -24.61 -4.84 -12.68
CA GLN A 217 -24.20 -4.83 -14.09
C GLN A 217 -24.04 -6.25 -14.67
N GLY A 218 -24.00 -7.27 -13.80
CA GLY A 218 -23.76 -8.66 -14.18
C GLY A 218 -25.00 -9.48 -14.43
N ASN A 219 -26.20 -8.88 -14.38
CA ASN A 219 -27.48 -9.58 -14.54
C ASN A 219 -28.31 -8.92 -15.65
N GLY A 220 -28.96 -9.74 -16.49
CA GLY A 220 -29.91 -9.28 -17.50
C GLY A 220 -31.22 -8.79 -16.89
N ALA A 221 -32.10 -8.23 -17.72
CA ALA A 221 -33.42 -7.77 -17.30
C ALA A 221 -34.31 -8.90 -16.74
N ASP A 222 -34.00 -10.17 -17.06
CA ASP A 222 -34.64 -11.37 -16.54
C ASP A 222 -34.01 -11.89 -15.23
N GLY A 223 -33.01 -11.19 -14.69
CA GLY A 223 -32.30 -11.54 -13.47
C GLY A 223 -31.24 -12.64 -13.64
N LYS A 224 -31.03 -13.15 -14.85
CA LYS A 224 -30.00 -14.16 -15.11
C LYS A 224 -28.62 -13.52 -15.30
N PRO A 225 -27.53 -14.22 -14.95
CA PRO A 225 -26.17 -13.73 -15.22
C PRO A 225 -25.99 -13.40 -16.70
N LEU A 226 -25.41 -12.24 -16.99
CA LEU A 226 -24.98 -11.89 -18.35
C LEU A 226 -23.74 -12.72 -18.68
N MET A 227 -23.85 -13.50 -19.75
CA MET A 227 -22.75 -14.27 -20.32
C MET A 227 -22.30 -13.60 -21.61
N ASP A 228 -21.01 -13.48 -21.83
CA ASP A 228 -20.43 -13.00 -23.07
C ASP A 228 -19.23 -13.83 -23.47
N VAL A 229 -18.87 -13.70 -24.74
CA VAL A 229 -17.70 -14.38 -25.31
C VAL A 229 -16.45 -13.54 -25.00
N ALA A 230 -15.51 -14.14 -24.29
CA ALA A 230 -14.18 -13.58 -24.04
C ALA A 230 -13.11 -14.35 -24.81
N SER A 231 -12.06 -13.64 -25.24
CA SER A 231 -10.88 -14.27 -25.85
C SER A 231 -10.12 -15.11 -24.82
N GLY A 232 -9.57 -16.25 -25.23
CA GLY A 232 -8.88 -17.18 -24.33
C GLY A 232 -9.83 -18.07 -23.54
N VAL A 233 -9.26 -18.92 -22.69
CA VAL A 233 -9.94 -20.02 -22.00
C VAL A 233 -10.00 -19.75 -20.50
N HIS A 234 -11.08 -20.14 -19.85
CA HIS A 234 -11.14 -20.06 -18.39
C HIS A 234 -10.22 -21.12 -17.79
N TYR A 235 -9.51 -20.79 -16.72
CA TYR A 235 -8.73 -21.75 -15.96
C TYR A 235 -9.10 -21.73 -14.49
N GLU A 236 -8.94 -22.88 -13.84
CA GLU A 236 -8.94 -23.08 -12.40
C GLU A 236 -7.63 -23.77 -12.01
N ALA A 237 -6.90 -23.22 -11.05
CA ALA A 237 -5.66 -23.75 -10.55
C ALA A 237 -5.85 -24.33 -9.13
N TYR A 238 -5.21 -25.46 -8.89
CA TYR A 238 -5.38 -26.25 -7.69
C TYR A 238 -4.04 -26.60 -7.07
N GLU A 239 -4.05 -26.76 -5.75
CA GLU A 239 -2.90 -27.10 -4.94
C GLU A 239 -3.11 -28.46 -4.28
N LEU A 240 -2.82 -29.53 -5.00
CA LEU A 240 -3.28 -30.87 -4.68
C LEU A 240 -2.23 -31.96 -4.92
N LYS A 241 -2.24 -32.97 -4.05
CA LYS A 241 -1.39 -34.17 -4.14
C LYS A 241 -2.23 -35.33 -4.64
N VAL A 242 -2.44 -35.39 -5.94
CA VAL A 242 -3.30 -36.40 -6.60
C VAL A 242 -2.49 -37.21 -7.59
N HIS A 243 -3.04 -38.36 -7.96
CA HIS A 243 -2.51 -39.23 -9.02
C HIS A 243 -3.51 -39.41 -10.18
N SER A 244 -4.54 -38.55 -10.22
CA SER A 244 -5.54 -38.52 -11.28
C SER A 244 -6.18 -37.14 -11.39
N VAL A 245 -6.43 -36.70 -12.62
CA VAL A 245 -7.22 -35.48 -12.89
C VAL A 245 -8.70 -35.60 -12.47
N LEU A 246 -9.18 -36.80 -12.19
CA LEU A 246 -10.55 -37.03 -11.75
C LEU A 246 -10.75 -36.64 -10.27
N ASP A 247 -9.68 -36.52 -9.50
CA ASP A 247 -9.73 -36.15 -8.07
C ASP A 247 -10.00 -34.64 -7.86
N PHE A 248 -10.08 -33.86 -8.94
CA PHE A 248 -10.29 -32.40 -8.86
C PHE A 248 -11.66 -32.04 -8.30
N ASP A 249 -12.67 -32.87 -8.54
CA ASP A 249 -14.06 -32.56 -8.19
C ASP A 249 -14.29 -32.55 -6.66
N ASP A 250 -13.35 -33.12 -5.89
CA ASP A 250 -13.33 -33.10 -4.42
C ASP A 250 -12.54 -31.92 -3.84
N HIS A 251 -12.01 -31.04 -4.68
CA HIS A 251 -11.13 -29.93 -4.28
C HIS A 251 -11.68 -28.57 -4.73
N THR A 252 -11.33 -27.53 -3.98
CA THR A 252 -11.63 -26.13 -4.35
C THR A 252 -10.40 -25.53 -5.01
N PRO A 253 -10.53 -24.83 -6.15
CA PRO A 253 -9.41 -24.14 -6.75
C PRO A 253 -8.88 -23.04 -5.83
N VAL A 254 -7.56 -22.83 -5.85
CA VAL A 254 -6.89 -21.75 -5.12
C VAL A 254 -6.87 -20.45 -5.91
N GLU A 255 -6.98 -20.54 -7.23
CA GLU A 255 -6.96 -19.41 -8.17
C GLU A 255 -7.78 -19.78 -9.41
N SER A 256 -8.37 -18.79 -10.06
CA SER A 256 -9.04 -18.94 -11.35
C SER A 256 -8.79 -17.71 -12.22
N GLY A 257 -9.09 -17.80 -13.51
CA GLY A 257 -8.90 -16.66 -14.41
C GLY A 257 -9.08 -16.99 -15.88
N THR A 258 -8.38 -16.25 -16.74
CA THR A 258 -8.38 -16.48 -18.18
C THR A 258 -6.94 -16.64 -18.68
N ALA A 259 -6.70 -17.68 -19.47
CA ALA A 259 -5.42 -17.93 -20.12
C ALA A 259 -5.58 -17.81 -21.64
N SER A 260 -4.60 -17.22 -22.32
CA SER A 260 -4.60 -17.13 -23.79
C SER A 260 -4.25 -18.47 -24.46
N LYS A 261 -3.64 -19.39 -23.73
CA LYS A 261 -3.24 -20.73 -24.19
C LYS A 261 -3.41 -21.76 -23.07
N ILE A 262 -3.53 -23.03 -23.45
CA ILE A 262 -3.50 -24.16 -22.53
C ILE A 262 -2.05 -24.56 -22.30
N SER A 263 -1.55 -24.34 -21.08
CA SER A 263 -0.17 -24.63 -20.69
C SER A 263 -0.04 -24.70 -19.16
N VAL A 264 1.15 -25.00 -18.64
CA VAL A 264 1.45 -24.99 -17.20
C VAL A 264 1.61 -23.58 -16.59
N ASP A 265 1.57 -22.52 -17.39
CA ASP A 265 1.88 -21.15 -16.94
C ASP A 265 0.93 -20.54 -15.89
N PRO A 266 -0.37 -20.93 -15.75
CA PRO A 266 -1.20 -20.45 -14.65
C PRO A 266 -1.05 -21.26 -13.35
N ARG A 267 -0.01 -22.10 -13.21
CA ARG A 267 0.24 -22.86 -11.98
C ARG A 267 0.63 -21.93 -10.82
N THR A 268 0.17 -22.26 -9.62
CA THR A 268 0.48 -21.50 -8.39
C THR A 268 1.75 -21.99 -7.69
N ARG A 269 2.29 -23.13 -8.10
CA ARG A 269 3.50 -23.78 -7.53
C ARG A 269 4.14 -24.72 -8.56
N ASN A 270 5.35 -25.20 -8.27
CA ASN A 270 6.11 -26.03 -9.21
C ASN A 270 5.80 -27.54 -9.14
N GLU A 271 5.31 -28.03 -8.01
CA GLU A 271 4.96 -29.45 -7.80
C GLU A 271 3.63 -29.53 -7.06
N TYR A 272 2.93 -30.66 -7.14
CA TYR A 272 1.64 -30.88 -6.46
C TYR A 272 0.59 -29.82 -6.83
N PHE A 273 0.39 -29.61 -8.12
CA PHE A 273 -0.62 -28.71 -8.64
C PHE A 273 -1.53 -29.37 -9.67
N GLY A 274 -2.70 -28.76 -9.88
CA GLY A 274 -3.65 -29.14 -10.91
C GLY A 274 -4.14 -27.93 -11.68
N LEU A 275 -4.46 -28.13 -12.96
CA LEU A 275 -5.04 -27.10 -13.84
C LEU A 275 -6.26 -27.67 -14.56
N ARG A 276 -7.39 -26.96 -14.50
CA ARG A 276 -8.57 -27.22 -15.32
C ARG A 276 -8.81 -26.05 -16.24
N PHE A 277 -8.87 -26.29 -17.55
CA PHE A 277 -9.21 -25.32 -18.56
C PHE A 277 -10.59 -25.62 -19.15
N THR A 278 -11.44 -24.61 -19.26
CA THR A 278 -12.76 -24.73 -19.90
C THR A 278 -12.98 -23.60 -20.90
N GLY A 279 -13.66 -23.91 -22.00
CA GLY A 279 -13.95 -22.93 -23.05
C GLY A 279 -14.69 -23.55 -24.23
N GLU A 280 -14.70 -22.84 -25.35
CA GLU A 280 -15.16 -23.33 -26.64
C GLU A 280 -14.01 -23.29 -27.65
N LEU A 281 -13.95 -24.33 -28.50
CA LEU A 281 -12.98 -24.52 -29.57
C LEU A 281 -13.67 -24.36 -30.92
N GLU A 282 -13.13 -23.51 -31.79
CA GLU A 282 -13.63 -23.33 -33.16
C GLU A 282 -13.12 -24.45 -34.06
N ILE A 283 -14.04 -25.26 -34.57
CA ILE A 283 -13.80 -26.24 -35.60
C ILE A 283 -14.10 -25.59 -36.96
N PRO A 284 -13.08 -25.35 -37.82
CA PRO A 284 -13.26 -24.55 -39.03
C PRO A 284 -13.97 -25.31 -40.17
N VAL A 285 -13.94 -26.65 -40.17
CA VAL A 285 -14.54 -27.50 -41.19
C VAL A 285 -15.08 -28.77 -40.54
N SER A 286 -16.28 -29.24 -40.95
CA SER A 286 -16.82 -30.51 -40.45
C SER A 286 -15.96 -31.70 -40.90
N GLY A 287 -15.69 -32.65 -40.02
CA GLY A 287 -14.95 -33.86 -40.36
C GLY A 287 -14.32 -34.55 -39.16
N GLU A 288 -13.44 -35.53 -39.41
CA GLU A 288 -12.64 -36.18 -38.37
C GLU A 288 -11.37 -35.34 -38.11
N HIS A 289 -11.24 -34.86 -36.88
CA HIS A 289 -10.08 -34.11 -36.40
C HIS A 289 -9.25 -34.99 -35.49
N THR A 290 -7.93 -34.78 -35.49
CA THR A 290 -7.03 -35.42 -34.51
C THR A 290 -6.61 -34.37 -33.49
N PHE A 291 -6.73 -34.68 -32.21
CA PHE A 291 -6.29 -33.85 -31.09
C PHE A 291 -5.11 -34.51 -30.39
N GLY A 292 -4.29 -33.74 -29.70
CA GLY A 292 -3.25 -34.26 -28.83
C GLY A 292 -3.00 -33.42 -27.59
N LEU A 293 -2.68 -34.09 -26.49
CA LEU A 293 -2.17 -33.49 -25.26
C LEU A 293 -0.77 -34.05 -25.02
N TRP A 294 0.21 -33.16 -24.87
CA TRP A 294 1.56 -33.49 -24.42
C TRP A 294 1.71 -32.99 -22.99
N SER A 295 1.76 -33.89 -22.01
CA SER A 295 1.91 -33.52 -20.59
C SER A 295 3.01 -34.31 -19.90
N ASP A 296 3.68 -33.68 -18.93
CA ASP A 296 4.34 -34.36 -17.82
C ASP A 296 3.25 -34.65 -16.78
N ASP A 297 3.24 -35.86 -16.23
CA ASP A 297 2.13 -36.46 -15.47
C ASP A 297 0.75 -36.35 -16.17
N GLY A 298 -0.34 -36.50 -15.40
CA GLY A 298 -1.64 -36.85 -15.93
C GLY A 298 -2.36 -35.69 -16.62
N SER A 299 -2.96 -35.94 -17.79
CA SER A 299 -3.88 -35.03 -18.46
C SER A 299 -5.02 -35.72 -19.22
N ARG A 300 -6.14 -35.01 -19.42
CA ARG A 300 -7.30 -35.48 -20.18
C ARG A 300 -7.98 -34.36 -20.95
N LEU A 301 -8.61 -34.72 -22.08
CA LEU A 301 -9.39 -33.81 -22.94
C LEU A 301 -10.81 -34.33 -23.12
N TRP A 302 -11.78 -33.43 -22.93
CA TRP A 302 -13.18 -33.64 -23.33
C TRP A 302 -13.59 -32.59 -24.36
N ILE A 303 -14.37 -32.99 -25.36
CA ILE A 303 -15.02 -32.09 -26.33
C ILE A 303 -16.49 -32.51 -26.42
N ASP A 304 -17.42 -31.55 -26.34
CA ASP A 304 -18.87 -31.81 -26.23
C ASP A 304 -19.23 -32.77 -25.07
N GLY A 305 -18.44 -32.73 -23.98
CA GLY A 305 -18.59 -33.62 -22.83
C GLY A 305 -18.15 -35.06 -23.08
N VAL A 306 -17.63 -35.39 -24.26
CA VAL A 306 -17.11 -36.73 -24.60
C VAL A 306 -15.59 -36.74 -24.40
N GLU A 307 -15.06 -37.74 -23.70
CA GLU A 307 -13.62 -37.91 -23.51
C GLU A 307 -12.96 -38.26 -24.85
N VAL A 308 -12.01 -37.43 -25.28
CA VAL A 308 -11.26 -37.58 -26.54
C VAL A 308 -9.85 -38.09 -26.28
N ILE A 309 -9.22 -37.67 -25.19
CA ILE A 309 -7.85 -38.07 -24.82
C ILE A 309 -7.80 -38.46 -23.34
N GLU A 310 -7.18 -39.61 -23.10
CA GLU A 310 -6.81 -40.11 -21.78
C GLU A 310 -5.28 -40.24 -21.75
N ASN A 311 -4.64 -39.43 -20.90
CA ASN A 311 -3.19 -39.42 -20.64
C ASN A 311 -2.94 -39.26 -19.14
N ASP A 312 -3.73 -39.92 -18.29
CA ASP A 312 -3.67 -39.75 -16.84
C ASP A 312 -2.58 -40.65 -16.20
N GLY A 313 -2.19 -40.32 -14.97
CA GLY A 313 -1.20 -41.06 -14.19
C GLY A 313 0.21 -40.45 -14.22
N ASP A 314 1.06 -40.91 -13.30
CA ASP A 314 2.40 -40.34 -13.11
C ASP A 314 3.36 -40.84 -14.20
N HIS A 315 3.93 -39.92 -14.98
CA HIS A 315 4.82 -40.25 -16.09
C HIS A 315 5.61 -39.04 -16.59
N ALA A 316 6.82 -39.29 -17.12
CA ALA A 316 7.60 -38.28 -17.85
C ALA A 316 6.82 -37.69 -19.05
N PRO A 317 7.26 -36.55 -19.67
CA PRO A 317 6.50 -35.88 -20.72
C PRO A 317 6.12 -36.81 -21.88
N SER A 318 4.83 -37.05 -22.06
CA SER A 318 4.27 -37.99 -23.03
C SER A 318 3.11 -37.36 -23.80
N GLU A 319 3.06 -37.58 -25.11
CA GLU A 319 1.96 -37.12 -25.97
C GLU A 319 0.96 -38.26 -26.24
N LYS A 320 -0.32 -38.01 -25.98
CA LYS A 320 -1.43 -38.88 -26.42
C LYS A 320 -2.29 -38.15 -27.43
N LYS A 321 -2.83 -38.93 -28.37
CA LYS A 321 -3.70 -38.43 -29.43
C LYS A 321 -5.06 -39.10 -29.39
N GLY A 322 -6.08 -38.31 -29.70
CA GLY A 322 -7.47 -38.73 -29.81
C GLY A 322 -8.07 -38.24 -31.12
N LYS A 323 -9.18 -38.83 -31.54
CA LYS A 323 -9.92 -38.41 -32.73
C LYS A 323 -11.36 -38.12 -32.36
N ALA A 324 -11.92 -37.05 -32.93
CA ALA A 324 -13.34 -36.76 -32.82
C ALA A 324 -13.88 -36.27 -34.18
N THR A 325 -15.08 -36.73 -34.52
CA THR A 325 -15.83 -36.22 -35.67
C THR A 325 -16.71 -35.09 -35.20
N LEU A 326 -16.43 -33.86 -35.66
CA LEU A 326 -17.09 -32.64 -35.21
C LEU A 326 -17.68 -31.90 -36.41
N GLU A 327 -18.74 -31.13 -36.18
CA GLU A 327 -19.28 -30.22 -37.18
C GLU A 327 -18.47 -28.91 -37.19
N ALA A 328 -18.56 -28.13 -38.26
CA ALA A 328 -17.98 -26.79 -38.27
C ALA A 328 -18.75 -25.89 -37.28
N GLY A 329 -18.04 -25.21 -36.37
CA GLY A 329 -18.64 -24.38 -35.33
C GLY A 329 -17.84 -24.33 -34.03
N TRP A 330 -18.43 -23.74 -33.00
CA TRP A 330 -17.85 -23.68 -31.66
C TRP A 330 -18.31 -24.87 -30.81
N HIS A 331 -17.36 -25.59 -30.23
CA HIS A 331 -17.60 -26.77 -29.42
C HIS A 331 -17.05 -26.58 -28.00
N PRO A 332 -17.84 -26.78 -26.93
CA PRO A 332 -17.31 -26.75 -25.57
C PRO A 332 -16.23 -27.82 -25.40
N PHE A 333 -15.15 -27.46 -24.71
CA PHE A 333 -14.08 -28.38 -24.37
C PHE A 333 -13.64 -28.18 -22.91
N GLU A 334 -13.03 -29.22 -22.37
CA GLU A 334 -12.37 -29.20 -21.07
C GLU A 334 -11.03 -29.93 -21.14
N VAL A 335 -9.98 -29.33 -20.59
CA VAL A 335 -8.68 -29.97 -20.38
C VAL A 335 -8.36 -29.97 -18.90
N ARG A 336 -8.00 -31.12 -18.34
CA ARG A 336 -7.44 -31.19 -16.99
C ARG A 336 -6.00 -31.70 -17.06
N MET A 337 -5.12 -31.20 -16.19
CA MET A 337 -3.78 -31.75 -15.99
C MET A 337 -3.36 -31.66 -14.52
N TYR A 338 -2.57 -32.60 -14.01
CA TYR A 338 -1.89 -32.45 -12.72
C TYR A 338 -0.38 -32.75 -12.86
N GLU A 339 0.40 -32.16 -11.96
CA GLU A 339 1.82 -32.42 -11.79
C GLU A 339 2.06 -32.89 -10.35
N PHE A 340 2.55 -34.12 -10.18
CA PHE A 340 2.89 -34.67 -8.87
C PHE A 340 4.28 -34.23 -8.43
N GLY A 341 5.27 -34.29 -9.32
CA GLY A 341 6.59 -33.73 -9.07
C GLY A 341 7.65 -34.18 -10.08
N GLY A 342 8.59 -33.30 -10.40
CA GLY A 342 9.57 -33.54 -11.44
C GLY A 342 9.71 -32.35 -12.36
N GLY A 343 9.78 -32.60 -13.68
CA GLY A 343 9.58 -31.56 -14.68
C GLY A 343 8.09 -31.38 -14.95
N GLU A 344 7.72 -30.28 -15.60
CA GLU A 344 6.34 -29.99 -15.91
C GLU A 344 6.15 -29.63 -17.40
N HIS A 345 5.09 -30.12 -18.03
CA HIS A 345 4.76 -29.78 -19.40
C HIS A 345 3.27 -29.89 -19.68
N LEU A 346 2.73 -29.00 -20.51
CA LEU A 346 1.38 -29.12 -21.09
C LEU A 346 1.34 -28.38 -22.42
N GLU A 347 0.98 -29.08 -23.50
CA GLU A 347 0.69 -28.51 -24.83
C GLU A 347 -0.57 -29.14 -25.42
N PHE A 348 -1.52 -28.32 -25.89
CA PHE A 348 -2.72 -28.76 -26.60
C PHE A 348 -2.60 -28.55 -28.10
N ARG A 349 -2.77 -29.64 -28.87
CA ARG A 349 -2.46 -29.70 -30.30
C ARG A 349 -3.61 -30.29 -31.09
N TRP A 350 -3.68 -29.96 -32.37
CA TRP A 350 -4.66 -30.52 -33.28
C TRP A 350 -4.13 -30.69 -34.71
N GLN A 351 -4.83 -31.53 -35.47
CA GLN A 351 -4.82 -31.57 -36.93
C GLN A 351 -6.26 -31.48 -37.39
N VAL A 352 -6.59 -30.34 -37.98
CA VAL A 352 -7.89 -30.07 -38.58
C VAL A 352 -8.12 -30.98 -39.79
N ALA A 353 -9.35 -31.49 -39.95
CA ALA A 353 -9.73 -32.32 -41.10
C ALA A 353 -9.30 -31.66 -42.43
N GLY A 354 -8.57 -32.42 -43.26
CA GLY A 354 -8.09 -31.94 -44.56
C GLY A 354 -6.92 -30.95 -44.55
N SER A 355 -6.45 -30.48 -43.40
CA SER A 355 -5.34 -29.50 -43.34
C SER A 355 -3.95 -30.12 -43.59
N GLY A 356 -3.80 -31.41 -43.31
CA GLY A 356 -2.51 -32.12 -43.37
C GLY A 356 -1.47 -31.67 -42.34
N THR A 357 -1.76 -30.66 -41.51
CA THR A 357 -0.82 -30.04 -40.57
C THR A 357 -1.24 -30.35 -39.14
N TYR A 358 -0.32 -30.89 -38.34
CA TYR A 358 -0.50 -31.12 -36.91
C TYR A 358 0.38 -30.16 -36.11
N GLY A 359 -0.21 -29.40 -35.18
CA GLY A 359 0.49 -28.40 -34.39
C GLY A 359 -0.36 -27.87 -33.24
N GLU A 360 0.20 -26.92 -32.48
CA GLU A 360 -0.49 -26.27 -31.35
C GLU A 360 -1.82 -25.62 -31.80
N VAL A 361 -2.84 -25.72 -30.96
CA VAL A 361 -4.11 -25.04 -31.20
C VAL A 361 -3.90 -23.53 -31.08
N PRO A 362 -4.23 -22.73 -32.12
CA PRO A 362 -4.00 -21.29 -32.05
C PRO A 362 -4.93 -20.65 -31.00
N PRO A 363 -4.45 -19.69 -30.20
CA PRO A 363 -5.28 -18.95 -29.24
C PRO A 363 -6.58 -18.39 -29.83
N SER A 364 -6.56 -17.96 -31.09
CA SER A 364 -7.74 -17.43 -31.78
C SER A 364 -8.84 -18.46 -32.04
N ALA A 365 -8.52 -19.76 -32.02
CA ALA A 365 -9.51 -20.83 -32.14
C ALA A 365 -10.16 -21.17 -30.79
N MET A 366 -9.74 -20.52 -29.69
CA MET A 366 -10.28 -20.76 -28.36
C MET A 366 -10.92 -19.51 -27.79
N ARG A 367 -12.06 -19.68 -27.13
CA ARG A 367 -12.75 -18.62 -26.40
C ARG A 367 -13.38 -19.17 -25.14
N SER A 368 -13.88 -18.29 -24.29
CA SER A 368 -14.62 -18.66 -23.09
C SER A 368 -15.97 -17.97 -23.11
N VAL A 369 -16.99 -18.66 -22.61
CA VAL A 369 -18.29 -18.05 -22.29
C VAL A 369 -18.26 -17.77 -20.81
N THR A 370 -18.00 -16.51 -20.45
CA THR A 370 -17.83 -16.11 -19.05
C THR A 370 -18.90 -15.11 -18.65
N ARG A 371 -19.11 -15.00 -17.34
CA ARG A 371 -19.94 -13.94 -16.78
C ARG A 371 -19.27 -12.60 -17.05
N VAL A 372 -20.05 -11.59 -17.40
CA VAL A 372 -19.54 -10.23 -17.61
C VAL A 372 -20.27 -9.21 -16.77
N LEU A 373 -19.60 -8.10 -16.48
CA LEU A 373 -20.25 -6.85 -16.08
C LEU A 373 -20.42 -5.96 -17.31
N ARG A 374 -21.66 -5.60 -17.61
CA ARG A 374 -21.97 -4.66 -18.68
C ARG A 374 -22.66 -3.42 -18.11
N PRO A 375 -22.04 -2.23 -18.24
CA PRO A 375 -22.69 -0.98 -17.86
C PRO A 375 -24.02 -0.79 -18.61
N PRO A 376 -25.05 -0.20 -17.98
CA PRO A 376 -26.36 -0.02 -18.59
C PRO A 376 -26.40 1.19 -19.56
N GLU A 377 -25.36 1.37 -20.38
CA GLU A 377 -25.22 2.51 -21.28
C GLU A 377 -24.40 2.14 -22.53
N GLU A 378 -24.81 2.65 -23.69
CA GLU A 378 -24.12 2.48 -24.97
C GLU A 378 -22.87 3.38 -25.07
N PRO A 379 -21.91 3.09 -25.96
CA PRO A 379 -20.76 3.96 -26.20
C PRO A 379 -21.15 5.40 -26.54
N PHE A 380 -20.56 6.36 -25.83
CA PHE A 380 -20.89 7.78 -25.98
C PHE A 380 -20.11 8.44 -27.11
N SER A 381 -20.80 9.20 -27.96
CA SER A 381 -20.19 9.96 -29.06
C SER A 381 -20.10 11.46 -28.74
N LEU A 382 -18.92 12.02 -28.97
CA LEU A 382 -18.64 13.44 -28.73
C LEU A 382 -19.07 14.30 -29.92
N ASP A 383 -19.78 15.39 -29.64
CA ASP A 383 -20.09 16.46 -30.60
C ASP A 383 -19.16 17.67 -30.35
N PRO A 384 -18.22 17.99 -31.26
CA PRO A 384 -17.24 19.06 -31.07
C PRO A 384 -17.85 20.45 -30.81
N ASP A 385 -19.03 20.76 -31.36
CA ASP A 385 -19.66 22.06 -31.18
C ASP A 385 -20.39 22.15 -29.84
N ARG A 386 -20.99 21.04 -29.40
CA ARG A 386 -21.55 20.93 -28.04
C ARG A 386 -20.47 21.01 -26.97
N VAL A 387 -19.32 20.36 -27.18
CA VAL A 387 -18.15 20.46 -26.28
C VAL A 387 -17.72 21.92 -26.09
N LYS A 388 -17.64 22.71 -27.17
CA LYS A 388 -17.29 24.14 -27.09
C LYS A 388 -18.32 24.92 -26.27
N ARG A 389 -19.62 24.71 -26.51
CA ARG A 389 -20.68 25.39 -25.75
C ARG A 389 -20.69 24.99 -24.28
N GLY A 390 -20.52 23.71 -23.99
CA GLY A 390 -20.41 23.19 -22.63
C GLY A 390 -19.24 23.79 -21.86
N LYS A 391 -18.08 23.99 -22.51
CA LYS A 391 -16.93 24.68 -21.90
C LYS A 391 -17.27 26.11 -21.48
N VAL A 392 -17.98 26.84 -22.33
CA VAL A 392 -18.43 28.22 -22.02
C VAL A 392 -19.40 28.20 -20.85
N LEU A 393 -20.38 27.30 -20.85
CA LEU A 393 -21.33 27.15 -19.74
C LEU A 393 -20.63 26.80 -18.43
N TYR A 394 -19.66 25.89 -18.45
CA TYR A 394 -18.87 25.49 -17.28
C TYR A 394 -18.16 26.69 -16.61
N GLN A 395 -17.65 27.62 -17.43
CA GLN A 395 -17.03 28.85 -16.96
C GLN A 395 -18.06 29.86 -16.46
N MET A 396 -19.15 30.08 -17.21
CA MET A 396 -20.20 31.05 -16.86
C MET A 396 -20.94 30.68 -15.56
N LEU A 397 -21.17 29.38 -15.34
CA LEU A 397 -21.76 28.84 -14.12
C LEU A 397 -20.76 28.76 -12.96
N ASN A 398 -19.51 29.16 -13.21
CA ASN A 398 -18.43 29.21 -12.23
C ASN A 398 -18.09 27.85 -11.57
N CYS A 399 -18.36 26.73 -12.27
CA CYS A 399 -18.07 25.38 -11.80
C CYS A 399 -16.57 25.19 -11.46
N ILE A 400 -15.71 25.92 -12.18
CA ILE A 400 -14.26 25.91 -12.01
C ILE A 400 -13.83 26.23 -10.56
N SER A 401 -14.55 27.12 -9.87
CA SER A 401 -14.22 27.59 -8.51
C SER A 401 -14.16 26.47 -7.48
N CYS A 402 -14.93 25.40 -7.67
CA CYS A 402 -14.94 24.26 -6.76
C CYS A 402 -14.10 23.09 -7.28
N HIS A 403 -14.04 22.88 -8.59
CA HIS A 403 -13.55 21.63 -9.18
C HIS A 403 -12.12 21.68 -9.75
N ASP A 404 -11.66 22.81 -10.30
CA ASP A 404 -10.38 22.84 -11.03
C ASP A 404 -9.44 24.00 -10.64
N GLY A 405 -9.87 24.97 -9.81
CA GLY A 405 -9.00 26.05 -9.35
C GLY A 405 -9.74 27.36 -9.05
N PRO A 406 -9.04 28.49 -9.00
CA PRO A 406 -9.67 29.78 -8.70
C PRO A 406 -10.61 30.18 -9.84
N GLY A 407 -11.88 30.37 -9.53
CA GLY A 407 -12.85 30.93 -10.49
C GLY A 407 -13.18 32.39 -10.20
N ILE A 408 -14.41 32.76 -10.50
CA ILE A 408 -14.88 34.15 -10.40
C ILE A 408 -15.18 34.48 -8.95
N ALA A 409 -14.33 35.29 -8.33
CA ALA A 409 -14.56 35.83 -6.99
C ALA A 409 -15.82 36.69 -6.93
N ARG A 410 -16.51 36.63 -5.80
CA ARG A 410 -17.73 37.36 -5.46
C ARG A 410 -17.46 38.33 -4.30
N THR A 411 -18.52 38.98 -3.81
CA THR A 411 -18.48 39.87 -2.65
C THR A 411 -17.69 39.24 -1.49
N PRO A 412 -16.73 39.94 -0.88
CA PRO A 412 -15.98 39.43 0.28
C PRO A 412 -16.90 38.95 1.40
N LEU A 413 -16.46 37.94 2.15
CA LEU A 413 -17.28 37.32 3.21
C LEU A 413 -17.77 38.35 4.25
N ALA A 414 -16.89 39.28 4.64
CA ALA A 414 -17.19 40.33 5.63
C ALA A 414 -18.18 41.40 5.13
N GLU A 415 -18.44 41.47 3.82
CA GLU A 415 -19.39 42.40 3.22
C GLU A 415 -20.77 41.75 2.97
N LEU A 416 -20.91 40.46 3.24
CA LEU A 416 -22.20 39.77 3.13
C LEU A 416 -23.14 40.19 4.25
N LYS A 417 -24.42 40.34 3.92
CA LYS A 417 -25.46 40.60 4.92
C LYS A 417 -25.73 39.31 5.70
N PRO A 418 -25.65 39.31 7.05
CA PRO A 418 -26.00 38.16 7.88
C PRO A 418 -27.52 37.98 7.93
N ALA A 419 -28.11 37.54 6.82
CA ALA A 419 -29.54 37.36 6.63
C ALA A 419 -29.82 36.26 5.60
N ARG A 420 -31.04 35.72 5.59
CA ARG A 420 -31.52 34.69 4.64
C ARG A 420 -31.70 35.24 3.21
N THR A 421 -30.59 35.62 2.59
CA THR A 421 -30.49 36.21 1.25
C THR A 421 -29.46 35.47 0.40
N GLY A 422 -29.51 35.66 -0.93
CA GLY A 422 -28.58 34.98 -1.83
C GLY A 422 -28.69 33.45 -1.74
N CYS A 423 -27.57 32.77 -1.46
CA CYS A 423 -27.52 31.32 -1.29
C CYS A 423 -28.30 30.81 -0.05
N LEU A 424 -28.65 31.70 0.89
CA LEU A 424 -29.41 31.36 2.10
C LEU A 424 -30.91 31.69 1.98
N SER A 425 -31.39 32.20 0.83
CA SER A 425 -32.82 32.43 0.64
C SER A 425 -33.59 31.12 0.46
N GLU A 426 -34.91 31.14 0.64
CA GLU A 426 -35.76 29.98 0.34
C GLU A 426 -35.80 29.65 -1.16
N ASN A 427 -35.74 30.70 -2.00
CA ASN A 427 -35.71 30.57 -3.45
C ASN A 427 -34.54 31.42 -3.98
N PRO A 428 -33.34 30.84 -4.15
CA PRO A 428 -32.20 31.53 -4.74
C PRO A 428 -32.54 32.01 -6.16
N ALA A 429 -31.89 33.08 -6.62
CA ALA A 429 -32.07 33.54 -8.00
C ALA A 429 -31.39 32.59 -9.01
N ILE A 430 -31.72 32.74 -10.30
CA ILE A 430 -31.03 32.02 -11.38
C ILE A 430 -29.52 32.33 -11.31
N ALA A 431 -28.68 31.30 -11.53
CA ALA A 431 -27.22 31.35 -11.43
C ALA A 431 -26.65 31.64 -10.03
N VAL A 432 -27.50 31.74 -8.99
CA VAL A 432 -27.08 31.63 -7.59
C VAL A 432 -27.12 30.16 -7.21
N PRO A 433 -26.04 29.59 -6.64
CA PRO A 433 -26.04 28.20 -6.20
C PRO A 433 -27.16 27.90 -5.20
N ALA A 434 -27.99 26.91 -5.51
CA ALA A 434 -29.04 26.45 -4.60
C ALA A 434 -28.55 25.31 -3.70
N TYR A 435 -28.24 25.67 -2.47
CA TYR A 435 -27.96 24.73 -1.39
C TYR A 435 -29.26 24.32 -0.69
N ARG A 436 -29.37 23.06 -0.26
CA ARG A 436 -30.56 22.54 0.44
C ARG A 436 -30.39 22.64 1.97
N PHE A 437 -30.08 23.84 2.46
CA PHE A 437 -29.98 24.09 3.90
C PHE A 437 -31.35 24.09 4.56
N ASN A 438 -31.47 23.47 5.73
CA ASN A 438 -32.62 23.63 6.62
C ASN A 438 -32.55 24.99 7.36
N ALA A 439 -33.55 25.28 8.21
CA ALA A 439 -33.63 26.57 8.89
C ALA A 439 -32.48 26.77 9.89
N GLU A 440 -32.16 25.72 10.65
CA GLU A 440 -31.11 25.71 11.67
C GLU A 440 -29.72 25.89 11.04
N GLU A 441 -29.45 25.22 9.92
CA GLU A 441 -28.20 25.34 9.16
C GLU A 441 -28.02 26.75 8.60
N LYS A 442 -29.09 27.37 8.07
CA LYS A 442 -29.05 28.76 7.61
C LYS A 442 -28.70 29.71 8.76
N ASP A 443 -29.31 29.51 9.93
CA ASP A 443 -29.07 30.37 11.10
C ASP A 443 -27.64 30.19 11.64
N ALA A 444 -27.12 28.96 11.66
CA ALA A 444 -25.73 28.68 12.03
C ALA A 444 -24.71 29.34 11.07
N ILE A 445 -24.97 29.31 9.75
CA ILE A 445 -24.14 30.01 8.77
C ILE A 445 -24.21 31.52 8.98
N ILE A 446 -25.40 32.08 9.26
CA ILE A 446 -25.57 33.52 9.53
C ILE A 446 -24.74 33.96 10.73
N GLU A 447 -24.66 33.14 11.78
CA GLU A 447 -23.83 33.45 12.94
C GLU A 447 -22.33 33.45 12.60
N VAL A 448 -21.88 32.52 11.76
CA VAL A 448 -20.49 32.56 11.23
C VAL A 448 -20.24 33.83 10.43
N LEU A 449 -21.18 34.27 9.59
CA LEU A 449 -21.05 35.52 8.83
C LEU A 449 -20.94 36.74 9.75
N ARG A 450 -21.70 36.76 10.85
CA ARG A 450 -21.63 37.83 11.86
C ARG A 450 -20.24 37.89 12.47
N LEU A 451 -19.71 36.75 12.91
CA LEU A 451 -18.41 36.65 13.58
C LEU A 451 -17.21 36.82 12.65
N ALA A 452 -17.33 36.40 11.39
CA ALA A 452 -16.27 36.59 10.39
C ALA A 452 -16.01 38.07 10.09
N SER A 453 -16.92 38.98 10.45
CA SER A 453 -16.72 40.44 10.35
C SER A 453 -15.98 41.04 11.55
N GLU A 454 -15.73 40.26 12.60
CA GLU A 454 -15.00 40.65 13.81
C GLU A 454 -13.57 40.05 13.81
N PRO A 455 -12.59 40.67 14.49
CA PRO A 455 -11.25 40.08 14.65
C PRO A 455 -11.33 38.82 15.53
N THR A 456 -11.34 37.66 14.90
CA THR A 456 -11.30 36.35 15.57
C THR A 456 -9.85 35.90 15.76
N ALA A 457 -9.56 35.30 16.92
CA ALA A 457 -8.25 34.70 17.19
C ALA A 457 -8.06 33.42 16.35
N MET A 458 -6.82 33.12 15.99
CA MET A 458 -6.47 31.86 15.32
C MET A 458 -6.88 30.65 16.17
N PRO A 459 -7.38 29.56 15.56
CA PRO A 459 -7.54 28.31 16.28
C PRO A 459 -6.18 27.84 16.79
N THR A 460 -6.15 27.37 18.04
CA THR A 460 -5.01 26.67 18.63
C THR A 460 -4.67 25.42 17.80
N PRO A 461 -3.43 24.89 17.88
CA PRO A 461 -3.10 23.64 17.20
C PRO A 461 -4.06 22.48 17.51
N ALA A 462 -4.53 22.37 18.75
CA ALA A 462 -5.49 21.34 19.16
C ALA A 462 -6.88 21.52 18.50
N GLU A 463 -7.37 22.75 18.39
CA GLU A 463 -8.59 23.05 17.63
C GLU A 463 -8.40 22.77 16.13
N GLY A 464 -7.22 23.09 15.60
CA GLY A 464 -6.81 22.75 14.23
C GLY A 464 -6.85 21.24 13.96
N VAL A 465 -6.31 20.42 14.86
CA VAL A 465 -6.40 18.94 14.80
C VAL A 465 -7.86 18.51 14.79
N SER A 466 -8.68 18.99 15.72
CA SER A 466 -10.09 18.60 15.82
C SER A 466 -10.89 18.96 14.55
N LEU A 467 -10.58 20.10 13.92
CA LEU A 467 -11.17 20.51 12.65
C LEU A 467 -10.77 19.55 11.52
N ARG A 468 -9.46 19.32 11.33
CA ARG A 468 -8.95 18.52 10.21
C ARG A 468 -9.30 17.04 10.32
N VAL A 469 -9.23 16.47 11.52
CA VAL A 469 -9.66 15.09 11.79
C VAL A 469 -11.15 14.92 11.46
N GLY A 470 -11.98 15.90 11.82
CA GLY A 470 -13.42 15.88 11.51
C GLY A 470 -13.71 16.08 10.03
N ASP A 471 -12.99 16.97 9.35
CA ASP A 471 -13.15 17.21 7.91
C ASP A 471 -12.89 15.94 7.08
N ILE A 472 -11.88 15.19 7.48
CA ILE A 472 -11.37 14.01 6.76
C ILE A 472 -12.18 12.77 7.11
N GLY A 473 -12.76 12.72 8.31
CA GLY A 473 -13.55 11.59 8.79
C GLY A 473 -12.72 10.52 9.52
N CYS A 474 -11.56 10.86 10.08
CA CYS A 474 -10.76 9.87 10.84
C CYS A 474 -11.53 9.31 12.04
N THR A 475 -12.56 10.04 12.50
CA THR A 475 -13.38 9.67 13.66
C THR A 475 -14.36 8.55 13.42
N SER A 476 -14.53 8.08 12.18
CA SER A 476 -15.25 6.82 11.90
C SER A 476 -14.52 5.61 12.49
N CYS A 477 -13.19 5.69 12.58
CA CYS A 477 -12.32 4.61 13.07
C CYS A 477 -11.66 4.95 14.41
N HIS A 478 -11.30 6.21 14.62
CA HIS A 478 -10.52 6.64 15.77
C HIS A 478 -11.33 7.50 16.74
N SER A 479 -11.05 7.39 18.04
CA SER A 479 -11.50 8.40 18.99
C SER A 479 -10.48 9.54 19.13
N LEU A 480 -10.96 10.76 19.32
CA LEU A 480 -10.17 11.94 19.63
C LEU A 480 -10.79 12.67 20.83
N ASP A 481 -10.09 12.62 21.96
CA ASP A 481 -10.47 13.22 23.25
C ASP A 481 -11.86 12.74 23.70
N GLY A 482 -12.07 11.44 23.59
CA GLY A 482 -13.34 10.79 23.92
C GLY A 482 -14.47 10.99 22.91
N ARG A 483 -14.22 11.67 21.79
CA ARG A 483 -15.20 11.91 20.72
C ARG A 483 -14.95 11.02 19.51
N GLY A 484 -16.01 10.54 18.86
CA GLY A 484 -15.90 9.63 17.72
C GLY A 484 -15.48 8.21 18.11
N GLY A 485 -14.91 7.49 17.16
CA GLY A 485 -14.66 6.05 17.23
C GLY A 485 -15.88 5.24 16.75
N PRO A 486 -15.66 3.98 16.35
CA PRO A 486 -16.74 3.11 15.91
C PRO A 486 -17.68 2.80 17.07
N ASP A 487 -18.99 2.77 16.79
CA ASP A 487 -19.96 2.26 17.75
C ASP A 487 -19.82 0.73 17.95
N ALA A 488 -20.63 0.15 18.82
CA ALA A 488 -20.54 -1.27 19.17
C ALA A 488 -20.82 -2.23 18.00
N GLU A 489 -21.51 -1.78 16.95
CA GLU A 489 -21.82 -2.60 15.77
C GLU A 489 -20.65 -2.54 14.78
N HIS A 490 -20.23 -1.33 14.43
CA HIS A 490 -19.06 -1.09 13.58
C HIS A 490 -17.78 -1.66 14.18
N ALA A 491 -17.62 -1.55 15.51
CA ALA A 491 -16.49 -2.11 16.22
C ALA A 491 -16.32 -3.60 15.94
N ARG A 492 -17.40 -4.38 15.70
CA ARG A 492 -17.32 -5.83 15.43
C ARG A 492 -16.72 -6.17 14.07
N LEU A 493 -16.74 -5.23 13.13
CA LEU A 493 -16.16 -5.41 11.79
C LEU A 493 -14.64 -5.33 11.82
N PHE A 494 -14.08 -4.66 12.82
CA PHE A 494 -12.64 -4.62 13.04
C PHE A 494 -12.16 -5.94 13.64
N THR A 495 -11.40 -6.68 12.83
CA THR A 495 -10.87 -8.00 13.13
C THR A 495 -9.34 -7.99 13.15
N GLY A 496 -8.76 -8.96 13.86
CA GLY A 496 -7.33 -9.20 13.90
C GLY A 496 -7.04 -10.69 13.78
N THR A 497 -5.82 -11.03 13.37
CA THR A 497 -5.33 -12.41 13.25
C THR A 497 -4.68 -12.93 14.52
N ALA A 498 -4.49 -12.05 15.52
CA ALA A 498 -3.89 -12.36 16.80
C ALA A 498 -4.90 -12.21 17.95
N GLU A 499 -4.79 -13.05 18.97
CA GLU A 499 -5.65 -13.05 20.16
C GLU A 499 -5.31 -11.93 21.16
N LEU A 500 -5.17 -10.70 20.67
CA LEU A 500 -4.81 -9.49 21.43
C LEU A 500 -6.04 -8.68 21.93
N GLY A 501 -7.25 -9.19 21.71
CA GLY A 501 -8.50 -8.52 22.08
C GLY A 501 -8.67 -7.19 21.34
N ASP A 502 -9.30 -6.20 22.00
CA ASP A 502 -9.50 -4.87 21.42
C ASP A 502 -8.19 -4.18 21.04
N GLU A 503 -7.08 -4.51 21.71
CA GLU A 503 -5.78 -3.96 21.35
C GLU A 503 -5.25 -4.42 20.00
N GLY A 504 -5.66 -5.63 19.60
CA GLY A 504 -5.27 -6.31 18.37
C GLY A 504 -6.11 -5.98 17.15
N ARG A 505 -7.33 -5.46 17.37
CA ARG A 505 -8.31 -5.28 16.30
C ARG A 505 -8.76 -3.83 16.11
N LEU A 506 -8.82 -3.01 17.18
CA LEU A 506 -9.33 -1.64 17.07
C LEU A 506 -8.23 -0.63 16.71
N PRO A 507 -8.54 0.35 15.84
CA PRO A 507 -7.68 1.51 15.61
C PRO A 507 -7.37 2.26 16.92
N PRO A 508 -6.15 2.79 17.09
CA PRO A 508 -5.76 3.47 18.33
C PRO A 508 -6.47 4.83 18.50
N PRO A 509 -6.64 5.34 19.73
CA PRO A 509 -7.07 6.72 19.93
C PRO A 509 -6.02 7.72 19.42
N LEU A 510 -6.48 8.88 18.95
CA LEU A 510 -5.63 9.97 18.45
C LEU A 510 -5.23 10.97 19.54
N THR A 511 -5.83 10.89 20.73
CA THR A 511 -5.46 11.76 21.87
C THR A 511 -3.98 11.63 22.22
N GLY A 512 -3.29 12.78 22.27
CA GLY A 512 -1.87 12.85 22.64
C GLY A 512 -0.91 12.24 21.62
N VAL A 513 -1.37 11.90 20.41
CA VAL A 513 -0.54 11.22 19.40
C VAL A 513 0.68 12.05 18.98
N GLY A 514 0.57 13.38 18.96
CA GLY A 514 1.67 14.28 18.62
C GLY A 514 2.81 14.31 19.64
N GLY A 515 2.54 14.01 20.92
CA GLY A 515 3.59 13.77 21.90
C GLY A 515 4.14 12.34 21.80
N LYS A 516 3.35 11.40 21.31
CA LYS A 516 3.73 9.98 21.24
C LYS A 516 4.66 9.63 20.09
N LEU A 517 4.31 10.09 18.89
CA LEU A 517 4.97 9.70 17.65
C LEU A 517 5.96 10.77 17.19
N LYS A 518 7.06 10.33 16.57
CA LYS A 518 7.97 11.24 15.86
C LYS A 518 7.26 11.86 14.65
N PRO A 519 7.61 13.11 14.26
CA PRO A 519 6.98 13.79 13.12
C PRO A 519 6.99 12.96 11.83
N ASP A 520 8.15 12.42 11.46
CA ASP A 520 8.32 11.64 10.22
C ASP A 520 7.49 10.35 10.24
N TRP A 521 7.42 9.68 11.39
CA TRP A 521 6.59 8.48 11.53
C TRP A 521 5.10 8.81 11.41
N LEU A 522 4.63 9.87 12.08
CA LEU A 522 3.23 10.28 12.01
C LEU A 522 2.84 10.63 10.57
N LYS A 523 3.73 11.30 9.83
CA LYS A 523 3.54 11.55 8.40
C LYS A 523 3.43 10.25 7.60
N LYS A 524 4.34 9.28 7.79
CA LYS A 524 4.30 7.97 7.09
C LYS A 524 2.98 7.24 7.33
N VAL A 525 2.49 7.20 8.57
CA VAL A 525 1.21 6.57 8.93
C VAL A 525 0.03 7.23 8.20
N ILE A 526 -0.01 8.56 8.14
CA ILE A 526 -1.12 9.29 7.50
C ILE A 526 -1.00 9.26 5.96
N ALA A 527 0.20 9.33 5.42
CA ALA A 527 0.43 9.34 3.97
C ALA A 527 0.14 7.97 3.36
N ASN A 528 0.69 6.91 3.97
CA ASN A 528 0.87 5.59 3.36
C ASN A 528 0.28 4.44 4.19
N GLY A 529 -0.45 4.74 5.27
CA GLY A 529 -1.04 3.69 6.11
C GLY A 529 -0.01 2.83 6.88
N GLU A 530 1.22 3.32 7.05
CA GLU A 530 2.31 2.61 7.71
C GLU A 530 1.87 2.02 9.07
N SER A 531 2.19 0.75 9.31
CA SER A 531 1.67 0.02 10.47
C SER A 531 2.71 -0.95 11.04
N VAL A 532 2.82 -0.92 12.36
CA VAL A 532 3.61 -1.88 13.17
C VAL A 532 2.75 -3.00 13.74
N ARG A 533 1.49 -3.12 13.28
CA ARG A 533 0.50 -4.07 13.78
C ARG A 533 0.15 -5.07 12.67
N PRO A 534 1.02 -6.05 12.38
CA PRO A 534 0.80 -7.00 11.27
C PRO A 534 -0.43 -7.89 11.49
N TYR A 535 -0.95 -7.92 12.72
CA TYR A 535 -2.13 -8.68 13.10
C TYR A 535 -3.46 -7.94 12.89
N MET A 536 -3.48 -6.65 12.51
CA MET A 536 -4.72 -5.94 12.20
C MET A 536 -5.11 -6.16 10.74
N VAL A 537 -6.35 -6.61 10.50
CA VAL A 537 -6.87 -6.78 9.13
C VAL A 537 -7.30 -5.44 8.53
N THR A 538 -7.87 -4.56 9.36
CA THR A 538 -8.28 -3.22 8.92
C THR A 538 -7.07 -2.35 8.58
N ARG A 539 -7.12 -1.69 7.42
CA ARG A 539 -6.04 -0.86 6.90
C ARG A 539 -6.25 0.61 7.22
N MET A 540 -5.19 1.31 7.61
CA MET A 540 -5.22 2.76 7.74
C MET A 540 -5.28 3.39 6.34
N PRO A 541 -6.21 4.32 6.06
CA PRO A 541 -6.27 4.93 4.74
C PRO A 541 -5.08 5.84 4.42
N HIS A 542 -4.78 5.96 3.13
CA HIS A 542 -3.70 6.76 2.57
C HIS A 542 -4.25 8.13 2.15
N TYR A 543 -3.73 9.20 2.76
CA TYR A 543 -4.19 10.58 2.52
C TYR A 543 -3.26 11.40 1.62
N GLY A 544 -2.10 10.84 1.25
CA GLY A 544 -1.07 11.50 0.45
C GLY A 544 -0.22 12.51 1.23
N ASP A 545 0.96 12.84 0.68
CA ASP A 545 2.01 13.57 1.40
C ASP A 545 1.62 14.97 1.87
N GLU A 546 0.96 15.77 1.03
CA GLU A 546 0.61 17.16 1.37
C GLU A 546 -0.28 17.22 2.62
N ARG A 547 -1.29 16.35 2.68
CA ARG A 547 -2.22 16.30 3.82
C ARG A 547 -1.59 15.66 5.04
N ALA A 548 -0.79 14.61 4.82
CA ALA A 548 -0.06 13.96 5.89
C ALA A 548 0.90 14.93 6.58
N GLU A 549 1.60 15.77 5.82
CA GLU A 549 2.48 16.81 6.35
C GLU A 549 1.69 17.84 7.18
N GLU A 550 0.60 18.41 6.64
CA GLU A 550 -0.23 19.37 7.37
C GLU A 550 -0.76 18.79 8.68
N LEU A 551 -1.32 17.56 8.63
CA LEU A 551 -1.93 16.93 9.78
C LEU A 551 -0.89 16.50 10.82
N ALA A 552 0.25 15.97 10.38
CA ALA A 552 1.36 15.61 11.28
C ALA A 552 1.87 16.85 12.02
N GLN A 553 2.12 17.97 11.32
CA GLN A 553 2.54 19.22 11.95
C GLN A 553 1.54 19.72 12.99
N LEU A 554 0.23 19.66 12.68
CA LEU A 554 -0.83 20.05 13.62
C LEU A 554 -0.83 19.16 14.87
N PHE A 555 -0.73 17.84 14.70
CA PHE A 555 -0.65 16.92 15.84
C PHE A 555 0.60 17.19 16.69
N ILE A 556 1.77 17.32 16.08
CA ILE A 556 3.03 17.60 16.79
C ILE A 556 2.92 18.92 17.55
N ALA A 557 2.42 19.98 16.93
CA ALA A 557 2.23 21.27 17.58
C ALA A 557 1.22 21.18 18.75
N ALA A 558 0.17 20.37 18.61
CA ALA A 558 -0.79 20.11 19.70
C ALA A 558 -0.20 19.27 20.85
N GLY A 559 0.92 18.56 20.61
CA GLY A 559 1.57 17.68 21.59
C GLY A 559 2.95 18.16 22.08
N ALA A 560 3.41 19.35 21.68
CA ALA A 560 4.79 19.80 21.86
C ALA A 560 5.25 19.88 23.32
N ASP A 561 4.34 20.17 24.25
CA ASP A 561 4.66 20.33 25.68
C ASP A 561 4.43 19.05 26.51
N ALA A 562 4.21 17.89 25.87
CA ALA A 562 3.77 16.68 26.57
C ALA A 562 4.84 16.04 27.48
N HIS A 563 6.15 16.21 27.18
CA HIS A 563 7.28 15.65 27.95
C HIS A 563 8.65 16.04 27.36
N ASP A 564 9.72 15.76 28.12
CA ASP A 564 11.11 15.90 27.66
C ASP A 564 11.47 14.83 26.62
N ASN A 565 11.85 15.28 25.42
CA ASN A 565 12.19 14.43 24.28
C ASN A 565 13.70 14.26 24.05
N VAL A 566 14.52 14.57 25.05
CA VAL A 566 15.95 14.24 25.02
C VAL A 566 16.12 12.73 25.22
N GLY A 567 16.61 12.03 24.19
CA GLY A 567 16.96 10.60 24.27
C GLY A 567 18.14 10.34 25.22
N PRO A 568 18.29 9.12 25.76
CA PRO A 568 19.43 8.77 26.59
C PRO A 568 20.74 8.84 25.80
N THR A 569 21.84 9.17 26.48
CA THR A 569 23.18 9.10 25.89
C THR A 569 23.56 7.63 25.70
N PHE A 570 23.94 7.27 24.48
CA PHE A 570 24.38 5.91 24.18
C PHE A 570 25.67 5.56 24.93
N THR A 571 25.66 4.39 25.58
CA THR A 571 26.86 3.75 26.12
C THR A 571 26.80 2.24 25.87
N ILE A 572 27.97 1.60 25.76
CA ILE A 572 28.06 0.14 25.60
C ILE A 572 27.47 -0.57 26.83
N GLU A 573 27.65 -0.01 28.03
CA GLU A 573 27.05 -0.54 29.27
C GLU A 573 25.51 -0.55 29.19
N SER A 574 24.91 0.58 28.81
CA SER A 574 23.46 0.70 28.62
C SER A 574 22.94 -0.23 27.52
N GLN A 575 23.65 -0.36 26.41
CA GLN A 575 23.25 -1.27 25.32
C GLN A 575 23.25 -2.74 25.78
N ARG A 576 24.28 -3.18 26.50
CA ARG A 576 24.36 -4.55 27.04
C ARG A 576 23.28 -4.81 28.08
N ALA A 577 23.05 -3.84 28.97
CA ALA A 577 21.98 -3.92 29.95
C ALA A 577 20.60 -4.01 29.28
N GLY A 578 20.33 -3.18 28.28
CA GLY A 578 19.07 -3.22 27.52
C GLY A 578 18.85 -4.55 26.80
N HIS A 579 19.90 -5.11 26.17
CA HIS A 579 19.85 -6.43 25.53
C HIS A 579 19.48 -7.53 26.52
N GLN A 580 20.08 -7.52 27.71
CA GLN A 580 19.75 -8.46 28.79
C GLN A 580 18.31 -8.27 29.28
N LEU A 581 17.88 -7.02 29.49
CA LEU A 581 16.54 -6.68 29.99
C LEU A 581 15.41 -7.12 29.04
N VAL A 582 15.63 -7.04 27.72
CA VAL A 582 14.63 -7.44 26.72
C VAL A 582 14.51 -8.97 26.59
N GLY A 583 15.62 -9.70 26.80
CA GLY A 583 15.69 -11.15 26.66
C GLY A 583 15.15 -11.95 27.85
N THR A 584 15.38 -13.26 27.79
CA THR A 584 14.92 -14.23 28.81
C THR A 584 15.56 -14.07 30.19
N ASP A 585 16.70 -13.38 30.28
CA ASP A 585 17.41 -13.07 31.54
C ASP A 585 16.88 -11.79 32.23
N GLY A 586 15.92 -11.10 31.62
CA GLY A 586 15.37 -9.82 32.06
C GLY A 586 13.84 -9.83 32.21
N PHE A 587 13.20 -8.77 31.71
CA PHE A 587 11.73 -8.61 31.70
C PHE A 587 11.02 -9.47 30.65
N ARG A 588 11.77 -10.26 29.87
CA ARG A 588 11.23 -11.23 28.90
C ARG A 588 10.26 -10.60 27.90
N CYS A 589 10.58 -9.41 27.39
CA CYS A 589 9.74 -8.70 26.42
C CYS A 589 9.44 -9.55 25.17
N ILE A 590 10.38 -10.42 24.80
CA ILE A 590 10.26 -11.37 23.68
C ILE A 590 9.26 -12.53 23.88
N ASP A 591 8.71 -12.69 25.08
CA ASP A 591 7.61 -13.65 25.29
C ASP A 591 6.33 -13.19 24.58
N CYS A 592 6.19 -11.88 24.34
CA CYS A 592 5.04 -11.30 23.64
C CYS A 592 5.43 -10.51 22.40
N HIS A 593 6.58 -9.86 22.37
CA HIS A 593 6.95 -9.03 21.24
C HIS A 593 7.83 -9.75 20.22
N ASN A 594 7.53 -9.53 18.94
CA ASN A 594 8.45 -9.87 17.86
C ASN A 594 9.72 -9.01 17.95
N PHE A 595 10.78 -9.46 17.28
CA PHE A 595 12.01 -8.69 17.20
C PHE A 595 12.69 -8.86 15.85
N SER A 596 12.76 -7.78 15.06
CA SER A 596 13.39 -7.74 13.74
C SER A 596 12.88 -8.86 12.82
N GLY A 597 11.56 -9.06 12.76
CA GLY A 597 10.89 -10.09 11.95
C GLY A 597 10.84 -11.48 12.58
N HIS A 598 11.55 -11.71 13.69
CA HIS A 598 11.51 -12.97 14.42
C HIS A 598 10.29 -13.03 15.33
N HIS A 599 9.59 -14.16 15.29
CA HIS A 599 8.37 -14.37 16.07
C HIS A 599 8.66 -14.41 17.57
N SER A 600 7.79 -13.75 18.34
CA SER A 600 7.76 -13.88 19.80
C SER A 600 7.55 -15.33 20.23
N LEU A 601 7.86 -15.65 21.48
CA LEU A 601 7.63 -16.99 22.03
C LEU A 601 6.14 -17.30 22.30
N GLY A 602 5.26 -16.31 22.16
CA GLY A 602 3.81 -16.40 22.38
C GLY A 602 3.00 -15.68 21.30
N GLU A 603 1.84 -15.17 21.68
CA GLU A 603 0.97 -14.40 20.77
C GLU A 603 1.67 -13.08 20.38
N PRO A 604 1.93 -12.84 19.09
CA PRO A 604 2.83 -11.76 18.67
C PRO A 604 2.20 -10.38 18.81
N ALA A 605 2.75 -9.59 19.71
CA ALA A 605 2.59 -8.14 19.81
C ALA A 605 3.54 -7.42 18.82
N LEU A 606 3.64 -6.09 18.96
CA LEU A 606 4.45 -5.20 18.11
C LEU A 606 5.91 -5.69 18.00
N ASP A 607 6.54 -5.49 16.84
CA ASP A 607 7.99 -5.69 16.72
C ASP A 607 8.73 -4.58 17.50
N LEU A 608 9.66 -4.97 18.37
CA LEU A 608 10.42 -4.01 19.17
C LEU A 608 11.48 -3.26 18.38
N ALA A 609 11.94 -3.80 17.24
CA ALA A 609 12.92 -3.13 16.40
C ALA A 609 12.41 -1.76 15.89
N ASP A 610 11.09 -1.61 15.71
CA ASP A 610 10.48 -0.37 15.21
C ASP A 610 10.29 0.70 16.31
N THR A 611 10.63 0.39 17.57
CA THR A 611 10.25 1.21 18.73
C THR A 611 10.79 2.63 18.64
N THR A 612 12.09 2.77 18.39
CA THR A 612 12.75 4.07 18.39
C THR A 612 12.52 4.84 17.10
N ASP A 613 12.15 4.17 16.01
CA ASP A 613 11.85 4.83 14.73
C ASP A 613 10.53 5.60 14.80
N ARG A 614 9.59 5.11 15.62
CA ARG A 614 8.24 5.67 15.71
C ARG A 614 7.97 6.51 16.94
N LEU A 615 8.52 6.15 18.11
CA LEU A 615 8.16 6.78 19.38
C LEU A 615 9.07 7.97 19.71
N GLN A 616 8.52 8.94 20.43
CA GLN A 616 9.33 9.93 21.11
C GLN A 616 9.86 9.36 22.45
N PRO A 617 11.12 9.66 22.82
CA PRO A 617 11.76 9.06 24.00
C PRO A 617 11.08 9.41 25.31
N GLY A 618 10.58 10.64 25.46
CA GLY A 618 9.86 11.02 26.68
C GLY A 618 8.54 10.28 26.84
N TRP A 619 7.80 10.09 25.73
CA TRP A 619 6.59 9.27 25.75
C TRP A 619 6.90 7.81 26.09
N TYR A 620 7.95 7.24 25.49
CA TYR A 620 8.38 5.87 25.78
C TYR A 620 8.67 5.68 27.26
N ARG A 621 9.46 6.58 27.87
CA ARG A 621 9.73 6.53 29.32
C ARG A 621 8.45 6.51 30.13
N GLN A 622 7.54 7.44 29.88
CA GLN A 622 6.27 7.49 30.60
C GLN A 622 5.42 6.23 30.40
N TYR A 623 5.41 5.67 29.18
CA TYR A 623 4.70 4.43 28.89
C TYR A 623 5.31 3.23 29.63
N MET A 624 6.64 3.12 29.70
CA MET A 624 7.31 2.03 30.41
C MET A 624 7.14 2.13 31.93
N PHE A 625 7.07 3.35 32.47
CA PHE A 625 6.78 3.57 33.90
C PHE A 625 5.35 3.20 34.27
N ASP A 626 4.36 3.65 33.50
CA ASP A 626 2.96 3.39 33.75
C ASP A 626 2.19 3.18 32.44
N PRO A 627 2.19 1.93 31.91
CA PRO A 627 1.48 1.60 30.67
C PRO A 627 -0.02 1.87 30.75
N GLN A 628 -0.64 1.66 31.93
CA GLN A 628 -2.08 1.81 32.13
C GLN A 628 -2.52 3.26 32.06
N SER A 629 -1.69 4.21 32.52
CA SER A 629 -1.97 5.65 32.38
C SER A 629 -2.06 6.13 30.93
N LYS A 630 -1.36 5.43 30.03
CA LYS A 630 -1.30 5.78 28.60
C LYS A 630 -2.29 5.00 27.76
N ARG A 631 -2.60 3.77 28.16
CA ARG A 631 -3.58 2.90 27.49
C ARG A 631 -4.25 2.01 28.52
N GLN A 632 -5.44 2.41 28.94
CA GLN A 632 -6.25 1.63 29.85
C GLN A 632 -6.57 0.24 29.27
N GLY A 633 -6.39 -0.81 30.08
CA GLY A 633 -6.66 -2.19 29.66
C GLY A 633 -5.57 -2.79 28.79
N THR A 634 -4.40 -2.14 28.70
CA THR A 634 -3.26 -2.69 27.96
C THR A 634 -2.71 -3.95 28.62
N ARG A 635 -2.26 -4.91 27.80
CA ARG A 635 -1.64 -6.14 28.29
C ARG A 635 -0.18 -5.94 28.74
N MET A 636 0.42 -4.79 28.42
CA MET A 636 1.80 -4.49 28.84
C MET A 636 1.94 -4.48 30.37
N PRO A 637 2.82 -5.32 30.95
CA PRO A 637 3.04 -5.34 32.38
C PRO A 637 3.65 -4.03 32.89
N ALA A 638 3.22 -3.60 34.07
CA ALA A 638 3.73 -2.40 34.73
C ALA A 638 4.96 -2.75 35.60
N TYR A 639 6.07 -3.12 34.97
CA TYR A 639 7.27 -3.61 35.67
C TYR A 639 7.89 -2.58 36.62
N TRP A 640 7.88 -1.29 36.27
CA TRP A 640 8.52 -0.24 37.08
C TRP A 640 7.52 0.63 37.85
N ALA A 641 6.25 0.22 37.90
CA ALA A 641 5.26 0.94 38.68
C ALA A 641 5.59 0.86 40.18
N GLU A 642 5.23 1.92 40.93
CA GLU A 642 5.36 2.00 42.38
C GLU A 642 6.81 1.94 42.94
N GLY A 643 7.82 2.11 42.10
CA GLY A 643 9.22 2.20 42.53
C GLY A 643 9.85 0.86 42.93
N ILE A 644 9.32 -0.25 42.43
CA ILE A 644 9.86 -1.60 42.67
C ILE A 644 11.21 -1.75 41.95
N GLU A 645 12.25 -2.13 42.71
CA GLU A 645 13.59 -2.40 42.17
C GLU A 645 13.65 -3.81 41.59
N PHE A 646 13.74 -3.90 40.26
CA PHE A 646 14.03 -5.15 39.55
C PHE A 646 15.50 -5.18 39.14
N PHE A 647 16.12 -6.37 39.11
CA PHE A 647 17.51 -6.56 38.69
C PHE A 647 18.49 -5.56 39.34
N PRO A 648 18.65 -5.56 40.69
CA PRO A 648 19.47 -4.56 41.40
C PRO A 648 20.94 -4.57 40.97
N ASP A 649 21.45 -5.72 40.53
CA ASP A 649 22.81 -5.86 39.99
C ASP A 649 23.00 -5.20 38.62
N LEU A 650 21.90 -4.86 37.93
CA LEU A 650 21.92 -4.21 36.63
C LEU A 650 21.57 -2.73 36.77
N LEU A 651 22.58 -1.88 36.50
CA LEU A 651 22.48 -0.42 36.59
C LEU A 651 22.05 0.11 37.97
N GLY A 652 22.26 -0.69 39.02
CA GLY A 652 21.91 -0.37 40.41
C GLY A 652 20.42 -0.48 40.72
N GLY A 653 19.64 -1.21 39.89
CA GLY A 653 18.19 -1.33 40.06
C GLY A 653 17.40 -0.08 39.73
N ASP A 654 18.05 0.99 39.25
CA ASP A 654 17.41 2.27 38.97
C ASP A 654 16.43 2.15 37.78
N PRO A 655 15.12 2.38 38.00
CA PRO A 655 14.12 2.24 36.94
C PRO A 655 14.38 3.11 35.71
N THR A 656 14.83 4.35 35.92
CA THR A 656 15.07 5.30 34.81
C THR A 656 16.23 4.81 33.96
N ARG A 657 17.34 4.39 34.58
CA ARG A 657 18.51 3.85 33.88
C ARG A 657 18.20 2.56 33.15
N GLN A 658 17.36 1.69 33.70
CA GLN A 658 16.93 0.45 33.05
C GLN A 658 16.03 0.71 31.83
N ILE A 659 15.08 1.64 31.93
CA ILE A 659 14.25 2.08 30.80
C ILE A 659 15.10 2.76 29.72
N ASP A 660 16.06 3.61 30.12
CA ASP A 660 17.00 4.23 29.19
C ASP A 660 17.91 3.20 28.52
N ALA A 661 18.29 2.14 29.23
CA ALA A 661 19.05 1.03 28.68
C ALA A 661 18.25 0.23 27.65
N THR A 662 16.97 -0.08 27.90
CA THR A 662 16.12 -0.73 26.90
C THR A 662 15.95 0.16 25.67
N TRP A 663 15.73 1.47 25.83
CA TRP A 663 15.73 2.40 24.70
C TRP A 663 17.05 2.37 23.92
N THR A 664 18.19 2.44 24.62
CA THR A 664 19.54 2.44 24.02
C THR A 664 19.81 1.16 23.22
N TYR A 665 19.29 0.03 23.69
CA TYR A 665 19.38 -1.23 22.96
C TYR A 665 18.46 -1.25 21.73
N LEU A 666 17.19 -0.86 21.90
CA LEU A 666 16.20 -0.83 20.82
C LEU A 666 16.51 0.21 19.74
N SER A 667 17.32 1.22 20.04
CA SER A 667 17.77 2.20 19.06
C SER A 667 18.70 1.61 17.99
N GLY A 668 19.19 0.38 18.21
CA GLY A 668 19.82 -0.42 17.17
C GLY A 668 18.85 -0.90 16.07
N GLY A 669 17.53 -0.79 16.28
CA GLY A 669 16.50 -1.22 15.35
C GLY A 669 16.69 -2.67 14.88
N GLU A 670 16.54 -2.91 13.59
CA GLU A 670 16.75 -4.23 12.98
C GLU A 670 18.20 -4.73 13.05
N SER A 671 19.14 -3.81 13.32
CA SER A 671 20.56 -4.13 13.51
C SER A 671 20.94 -4.46 14.97
N ALA A 672 20.00 -4.34 15.91
CA ALA A 672 20.25 -4.70 17.30
C ALA A 672 20.42 -6.24 17.43
N PRO A 673 21.46 -6.73 18.14
CA PRO A 673 21.66 -8.17 18.34
C PRO A 673 20.41 -8.85 18.92
N LEU A 674 20.05 -10.04 18.43
CA LEU A 674 18.83 -10.72 18.87
C LEU A 674 18.84 -10.97 20.40
N PRO A 675 17.73 -10.72 21.12
CA PRO A 675 17.63 -11.00 22.54
C PRO A 675 17.81 -12.49 22.84
N LYS A 676 18.47 -12.81 23.95
CA LYS A 676 18.68 -14.21 24.37
C LYS A 676 17.34 -14.91 24.61
N GLY A 677 17.16 -16.05 23.95
CA GLY A 677 16.00 -16.95 24.12
C GLY A 677 14.92 -16.81 23.05
N LEU A 678 15.06 -15.88 22.09
CA LEU A 678 14.22 -15.85 20.90
C LEU A 678 14.56 -17.04 19.99
N ILE A 679 13.56 -17.83 19.61
CA ILE A 679 13.75 -19.04 18.78
C ILE A 679 13.85 -18.60 17.30
N VAL A 680 15.00 -18.87 16.67
CA VAL A 680 15.28 -18.54 15.25
C VAL A 680 14.88 -19.69 14.31
N ASP A 681 14.06 -20.65 14.78
CA ASP A 681 13.89 -21.92 14.08
C ASP A 681 12.92 -21.80 12.89
N ARG A 682 13.46 -21.40 11.74
CA ARG A 682 12.81 -21.47 10.41
C ARG A 682 13.66 -22.17 9.34
N GLY A 683 14.91 -22.51 9.62
CA GLY A 683 15.88 -22.82 8.56
C GLY A 683 16.04 -24.30 8.27
N SER A 684 15.34 -24.84 7.26
CA SER A 684 15.95 -25.91 6.47
C SER A 684 17.06 -25.37 5.54
N PHE A 685 17.10 -24.05 5.29
CA PHE A 685 18.05 -23.42 4.35
C PHE A 685 18.56 -22.01 4.75
N ASP A 686 18.17 -21.47 5.91
CA ASP A 686 18.68 -20.16 6.37
C ASP A 686 20.13 -20.26 6.85
N VAL A 687 20.97 -19.31 6.40
CA VAL A 687 22.33 -19.15 6.92
C VAL A 687 22.31 -18.04 7.94
N VAL A 688 22.63 -18.36 9.19
CA VAL A 688 22.61 -17.41 10.31
C VAL A 688 24.05 -17.18 10.81
N PRO A 689 24.54 -15.93 10.84
CA PRO A 689 25.79 -15.61 11.52
C PRO A 689 25.71 -16.00 12.99
N SER A 690 26.78 -16.60 13.51
CA SER A 690 26.87 -16.83 14.95
C SER A 690 26.96 -15.49 15.69
N ALA A 691 26.74 -15.51 17.01
CA ALA A 691 26.90 -14.32 17.84
C ALA A 691 28.35 -13.80 17.92
N GLU A 692 29.34 -14.59 17.48
CA GLU A 692 30.77 -14.31 17.70
C GLU A 692 31.57 -14.17 16.41
N GLU A 693 31.17 -14.84 15.33
CA GLU A 693 31.86 -14.84 14.04
C GLU A 693 30.92 -14.59 12.86
N PRO A 694 31.39 -13.89 11.80
CA PRO A 694 30.64 -13.69 10.58
C PRO A 694 30.43 -15.00 9.81
N ALA A 695 29.23 -15.16 9.25
CA ALA A 695 28.94 -16.22 8.28
C ALA A 695 29.27 -15.76 6.86
N MET A 696 29.72 -16.69 6.02
CA MET A 696 29.99 -16.42 4.62
C MET A 696 29.42 -17.55 3.76
N THR A 697 28.72 -17.20 2.68
CA THR A 697 28.22 -18.18 1.72
C THR A 697 28.34 -17.64 0.29
N GLY A 698 28.68 -18.52 -0.66
CA GLY A 698 28.56 -18.20 -2.08
C GLY A 698 27.10 -18.32 -2.49
N ILE A 699 26.58 -17.35 -3.23
CA ILE A 699 25.13 -17.23 -3.47
C ILE A 699 24.82 -16.81 -4.91
N PHE A 700 23.72 -17.30 -5.46
CA PHE A 700 23.15 -16.79 -6.72
C PHE A 700 22.14 -15.68 -6.42
N LEU A 701 22.63 -14.45 -6.34
CA LEU A 701 21.83 -13.29 -5.95
C LEU A 701 21.16 -12.63 -7.17
N ARG A 702 19.89 -12.28 -7.05
CA ARG A 702 19.11 -11.63 -8.12
C ARG A 702 19.75 -10.31 -8.53
N GLY A 703 19.89 -10.08 -9.83
CA GLY A 703 20.44 -8.83 -10.38
C GLY A 703 21.96 -8.70 -10.25
N HIS A 704 22.66 -9.74 -9.77
CA HIS A 704 24.10 -9.75 -9.58
C HIS A 704 24.74 -10.96 -10.25
N SER A 705 26.08 -10.99 -10.28
CA SER A 705 26.79 -12.09 -10.91
C SER A 705 26.58 -13.42 -10.19
N ALA A 706 26.76 -14.52 -10.91
CA ALA A 706 26.73 -15.87 -10.35
C ALA A 706 27.92 -16.16 -9.40
N ARG A 707 28.82 -15.20 -9.20
CA ARG A 707 29.99 -15.28 -8.32
C ARG A 707 29.87 -14.26 -7.18
N THR A 708 28.73 -14.23 -6.53
CA THR A 708 28.51 -13.34 -5.38
C THR A 708 28.83 -14.08 -4.08
N ILE A 709 29.56 -13.41 -3.17
CA ILE A 709 29.82 -13.87 -1.80
C ILE A 709 29.02 -12.99 -0.85
N ALA A 710 28.06 -13.58 -0.15
CA ALA A 710 27.36 -12.93 0.92
C ALA A 710 28.15 -13.09 2.23
N VAL A 711 28.22 -12.03 3.04
CA VAL A 711 28.86 -12.02 4.35
C VAL A 711 27.87 -11.42 5.35
N GLY A 712 27.50 -12.19 6.36
CA GLY A 712 26.61 -11.73 7.43
C GLY A 712 27.39 -11.59 8.73
N TYR A 713 27.30 -10.43 9.35
CA TYR A 713 28.01 -10.12 10.60
C TYR A 713 27.11 -10.30 11.83
N PRO A 714 27.68 -10.59 13.02
CA PRO A 714 26.92 -10.71 14.27
C PRO A 714 26.06 -9.48 14.61
N GLU A 715 26.51 -8.28 14.21
CA GLU A 715 25.83 -7.00 14.43
C GLU A 715 24.65 -6.76 13.47
N ARG A 716 24.09 -7.83 12.87
CA ARG A 716 22.94 -7.81 11.96
C ARG A 716 23.06 -6.79 10.83
N VAL A 717 24.27 -6.68 10.31
CA VAL A 717 24.60 -6.02 9.04
C VAL A 717 25.23 -7.07 8.15
N SER A 718 24.94 -6.99 6.86
CA SER A 718 25.42 -7.93 5.88
C SER A 718 25.84 -7.21 4.60
N ILE A 719 26.72 -7.85 3.82
CA ILE A 719 27.17 -7.36 2.52
C ILE A 719 27.12 -8.47 1.48
N ALA A 720 26.94 -8.08 0.22
CA ALA A 720 27.12 -8.96 -0.93
C ALA A 720 28.30 -8.44 -1.76
N PHE A 721 29.36 -9.23 -1.86
CA PHE A 721 30.53 -8.92 -2.69
C PHE A 721 30.44 -9.68 -4.01
N ASP A 722 30.23 -8.94 -5.10
CA ASP A 722 30.21 -9.47 -6.46
C ASP A 722 31.66 -9.66 -6.93
N VAL A 723 32.10 -10.91 -7.02
CA VAL A 723 33.49 -11.25 -7.38
C VAL A 723 33.75 -11.05 -8.87
N GLU A 724 32.74 -11.21 -9.72
CA GLU A 724 32.88 -11.02 -11.17
C GLU A 724 33.13 -9.55 -11.50
N ASN A 725 32.37 -8.66 -10.84
CA ASN A 725 32.51 -7.22 -11.00
C ASN A 725 33.43 -6.56 -9.96
N ILE A 726 34.10 -7.35 -9.09
CA ILE A 726 35.02 -6.93 -8.03
C ILE A 726 34.50 -5.69 -7.28
N ARG A 727 33.35 -5.83 -6.62
CA ARG A 727 32.73 -4.75 -5.83
C ARG A 727 31.88 -5.29 -4.70
N MET A 728 31.77 -4.52 -3.63
CA MET A 728 30.59 -4.62 -2.77
C MET A 728 29.39 -4.13 -3.58
N ALA A 729 28.43 -5.03 -3.83
CA ALA A 729 27.27 -4.75 -4.66
C ALA A 729 26.07 -4.31 -3.80
N LEU A 730 25.87 -4.94 -2.65
CA LEU A 730 24.82 -4.61 -1.69
C LEU A 730 25.37 -4.53 -0.26
N ALA A 731 24.68 -3.76 0.57
CA ALA A 731 24.74 -3.84 2.03
C ALA A 731 23.31 -3.78 2.60
N TRP A 732 23.01 -4.51 3.66
CA TRP A 732 21.68 -4.50 4.28
C TRP A 732 21.74 -4.76 5.79
N ARG A 733 20.64 -4.46 6.48
CA ARG A 733 20.44 -4.70 7.91
C ARG A 733 19.49 -5.88 8.12
N GLY A 734 19.51 -6.47 9.31
CA GLY A 734 18.62 -7.57 9.66
C GLY A 734 19.13 -8.95 9.25
N ASP A 735 18.22 -9.82 8.79
CA ASP A 735 18.54 -11.22 8.53
C ASP A 735 19.53 -11.40 7.37
N PHE A 736 20.39 -12.41 7.50
CA PHE A 736 21.48 -12.61 6.55
C PHE A 736 20.96 -13.12 5.20
N ILE A 737 20.74 -14.43 5.02
CA ILE A 737 20.23 -14.96 3.74
C ILE A 737 19.60 -16.34 3.89
N ASN A 738 18.57 -16.61 3.09
CA ASN A 738 18.10 -17.97 2.81
C ASN A 738 18.83 -18.51 1.59
N ALA A 739 19.44 -19.70 1.68
CA ALA A 739 20.27 -20.28 0.64
C ALA A 739 19.60 -21.42 -0.15
N GLN A 740 18.27 -21.56 -0.06
CA GLN A 740 17.53 -22.68 -0.65
C GLN A 740 17.74 -22.77 -2.17
N GLY A 741 17.51 -21.68 -2.91
CA GLY A 741 17.66 -21.64 -4.36
C GLY A 741 19.09 -21.92 -4.81
N THR A 742 20.08 -21.51 -4.01
CA THR A 742 21.49 -21.77 -4.26
C THR A 742 21.86 -23.23 -4.03
N TRP A 743 21.40 -23.85 -2.93
CA TRP A 743 21.79 -25.21 -2.55
C TRP A 743 20.96 -26.30 -3.26
N GLN A 744 19.74 -26.00 -3.71
CA GLN A 744 18.89 -26.90 -4.49
C GLN A 744 19.07 -26.75 -6.01
N GLY A 745 20.17 -26.14 -6.47
CA GLY A 745 20.55 -26.20 -7.89
C GLY A 745 19.77 -25.25 -8.82
N ARG A 746 19.43 -24.04 -8.36
CA ARG A 746 18.61 -23.05 -9.09
C ARG A 746 17.17 -23.53 -9.29
N ALA A 747 16.51 -23.95 -8.21
CA ALA A 747 15.10 -24.35 -8.18
C ALA A 747 14.14 -23.18 -8.52
N GLY A 748 14.22 -22.65 -9.75
CA GLY A 748 13.35 -21.61 -10.28
C GLY A 748 13.58 -20.19 -9.78
N ALA A 749 14.44 -19.94 -8.78
CA ALA A 749 14.59 -18.61 -8.16
C ALA A 749 16.05 -18.20 -7.91
N LEU A 750 16.33 -16.91 -8.09
CA LEU A 750 17.53 -16.22 -7.59
C LEU A 750 17.24 -15.60 -6.22
N GLU A 751 18.22 -15.70 -5.32
CA GLU A 751 18.12 -15.25 -3.94
C GLU A 751 18.04 -13.72 -3.85
N VAL A 752 17.48 -13.23 -2.75
CA VAL A 752 17.45 -11.82 -2.37
C VAL A 752 17.90 -11.70 -0.91
N PRO A 753 18.38 -10.52 -0.45
CA PRO A 753 18.65 -10.30 0.97
C PRO A 753 17.42 -10.67 1.81
N ALA A 754 17.63 -11.43 2.90
CA ALA A 754 16.54 -11.79 3.82
C ALA A 754 16.18 -10.65 4.78
N GLY A 755 17.13 -9.75 5.02
CA GLY A 755 16.94 -8.56 5.82
C GLY A 755 16.40 -7.37 5.01
N THR A 756 16.40 -6.24 5.68
CA THR A 756 15.71 -5.00 5.32
C THR A 756 16.73 -3.88 5.07
N SER A 757 16.26 -2.70 4.68
CA SER A 757 17.12 -1.53 4.47
C SER A 757 18.29 -1.81 3.50
N VAL A 758 17.97 -2.41 2.36
CA VAL A 758 18.96 -2.83 1.35
C VAL A 758 19.48 -1.62 0.59
N ILE A 759 20.78 -1.36 0.70
CA ILE A 759 21.49 -0.35 -0.08
C ILE A 759 22.13 -1.04 -1.28
N SER A 760 21.87 -0.48 -2.47
CA SER A 760 22.57 -0.85 -3.70
C SER A 760 23.75 0.06 -3.95
N MET A 761 24.93 -0.52 -4.14
CA MET A 761 26.14 0.23 -4.50
C MET A 761 26.16 0.54 -6.00
N PRO A 762 26.80 1.66 -6.42
CA PRO A 762 26.89 2.04 -7.83
C PRO A 762 27.37 0.90 -8.73
N GLY A 763 26.72 0.72 -9.88
CA GLY A 763 27.04 -0.34 -10.84
C GLY A 763 28.45 -0.20 -11.43
N GLY A 764 29.23 -1.29 -11.50
CA GLY A 764 30.64 -1.28 -11.91
C GLY A 764 31.60 -1.23 -10.72
N MET A 765 32.90 -1.45 -10.94
CA MET A 765 33.90 -1.52 -9.86
C MET A 765 33.91 -0.25 -9.00
N ALA A 766 34.17 -0.41 -7.69
CA ALA A 766 34.36 0.72 -6.79
C ALA A 766 35.65 1.50 -7.08
N VAL A 767 36.62 0.85 -7.74
CA VAL A 767 37.92 1.43 -8.13
C VAL A 767 38.09 1.39 -9.64
N ALA A 768 38.62 2.48 -10.22
CA ALA A 768 39.04 2.52 -11.61
C ALA A 768 40.39 3.24 -11.76
N LEU A 769 41.14 2.87 -12.81
CA LEU A 769 42.27 3.65 -13.31
C LEU A 769 41.75 4.56 -14.42
N LEU A 770 41.67 5.86 -14.16
CA LEU A 770 41.14 6.86 -15.08
C LEU A 770 42.25 7.80 -15.53
N GLU A 771 42.26 8.15 -16.83
CA GLU A 771 43.17 9.16 -17.38
C GLU A 771 42.94 10.55 -16.77
N ARG A 772 41.69 10.84 -16.36
CA ARG A 772 41.29 12.07 -15.68
C ARG A 772 40.25 11.78 -14.59
N PRO A 773 40.24 12.50 -13.46
CA PRO A 773 39.30 12.26 -12.36
C PRO A 773 37.82 12.36 -12.73
N ASP A 774 37.47 13.09 -13.81
CA ASP A 774 36.11 13.34 -14.31
C ASP A 774 35.74 12.48 -15.53
N ALA A 775 36.59 11.53 -15.94
CA ALA A 775 36.26 10.62 -17.03
C ALA A 775 35.03 9.77 -16.71
N ILE A 776 34.31 9.34 -17.76
CA ILE A 776 33.18 8.40 -17.65
C ILE A 776 33.65 7.15 -16.92
N TRP A 777 32.86 6.70 -15.94
CA TRP A 777 33.23 5.52 -15.16
C TRP A 777 33.14 4.26 -16.03
N PRO A 778 34.16 3.39 -16.05
CA PRO A 778 34.12 2.18 -16.85
C PRO A 778 33.05 1.21 -16.32
N LEU A 779 32.09 0.88 -17.20
CA LEU A 779 31.03 -0.09 -16.96
C LEU A 779 31.29 -1.29 -17.89
N GLY A 780 31.96 -2.32 -17.38
CA GLY A 780 32.32 -3.51 -18.14
C GLY A 780 32.89 -4.58 -17.22
N ASP A 781 33.09 -5.78 -17.76
CA ASP A 781 33.63 -6.90 -17.00
C ASP A 781 35.03 -6.56 -16.43
N ALA A 782 35.22 -6.77 -15.13
CA ALA A 782 36.44 -6.37 -14.44
C ALA A 782 37.67 -7.07 -15.04
N ARG A 783 37.53 -8.33 -15.48
CA ARG A 783 38.60 -9.14 -16.06
C ARG A 783 38.95 -8.69 -17.47
N GLU A 784 37.98 -8.33 -18.31
CA GLU A 784 38.23 -7.67 -19.60
C GLU A 784 38.95 -6.32 -19.41
N GLY A 785 38.60 -5.61 -18.33
CA GLY A 785 39.30 -4.40 -17.88
C GLY A 785 40.70 -4.64 -17.30
N GLY A 786 41.20 -5.88 -17.27
CA GLY A 786 42.54 -6.24 -16.78
C GLY A 786 42.67 -6.39 -15.26
N TRP A 787 41.56 -6.37 -14.52
CA TRP A 787 41.56 -6.61 -13.08
C TRP A 787 41.56 -8.10 -12.75
N ARG A 788 42.18 -8.44 -11.63
CA ARG A 788 42.29 -9.81 -11.13
C ARG A 788 41.91 -9.87 -9.66
N PHE A 789 40.84 -10.58 -9.35
CA PHE A 789 40.50 -10.96 -7.98
C PHE A 789 41.54 -11.97 -7.43
N LYS A 790 42.02 -11.73 -6.21
CA LYS A 790 43.09 -12.49 -5.53
C LYS A 790 42.57 -13.33 -4.36
N GLY A 791 41.24 -13.45 -4.24
CA GLY A 791 40.58 -14.10 -3.11
C GLY A 791 40.51 -13.18 -1.89
N TYR A 792 40.12 -13.76 -0.75
CA TYR A 792 40.05 -13.06 0.53
C TYR A 792 40.98 -13.69 1.57
N ARG A 793 41.29 -12.95 2.64
CA ARG A 793 41.85 -13.47 3.90
C ARG A 793 40.88 -13.15 5.02
N ARG A 794 41.04 -13.79 6.18
CA ARG A 794 40.27 -13.44 7.37
C ARG A 794 41.18 -12.71 8.37
N ASP A 795 40.67 -11.65 8.99
CA ASP A 795 41.35 -10.99 10.10
C ASP A 795 41.15 -11.73 11.43
N GLU A 796 41.58 -11.15 12.55
CA GLU A 796 41.45 -11.74 13.89
C GLU A 796 39.98 -11.95 14.30
N ALA A 797 39.07 -11.08 13.86
CA ALA A 797 37.62 -11.20 14.06
C ALA A 797 36.94 -12.05 12.97
N ARG A 798 37.74 -12.78 12.18
CA ARG A 798 37.29 -13.68 11.11
C ARG A 798 36.58 -12.99 9.95
N ARG A 799 36.66 -11.66 9.85
CA ARG A 799 36.04 -10.85 8.79
C ARG A 799 36.82 -10.98 7.48
N PRO A 800 36.15 -11.09 6.32
CA PRO A 800 36.83 -11.23 5.05
C PRO A 800 37.45 -9.91 4.58
N ILE A 801 38.75 -9.95 4.32
CA ILE A 801 39.52 -8.94 3.61
C ILE A 801 39.60 -9.37 2.15
N PHE A 802 38.77 -8.80 1.28
CA PHE A 802 38.76 -9.05 -0.16
C PHE A 802 39.95 -8.39 -0.83
N ARG A 803 40.62 -9.09 -1.77
CA ARG A 803 41.84 -8.59 -2.39
C ARG A 803 41.75 -8.69 -3.91
N TYR A 804 42.21 -7.65 -4.59
CA TYR A 804 42.21 -7.58 -6.05
C TYR A 804 43.34 -6.68 -6.55
N GLN A 805 43.73 -6.86 -7.81
CA GLN A 805 44.86 -6.14 -8.40
C GLN A 805 44.66 -5.83 -9.89
N LYS A 806 45.31 -4.78 -10.37
CA LYS A 806 45.50 -4.50 -11.80
C LYS A 806 46.88 -3.89 -12.01
N GLY A 807 47.70 -4.54 -12.84
CA GLY A 807 49.11 -4.15 -12.97
C GLY A 807 49.83 -4.20 -11.62
N SER A 808 50.41 -3.06 -11.21
CA SER A 808 51.10 -2.85 -9.93
C SER A 808 50.20 -2.32 -8.79
N VAL A 809 48.93 -2.02 -9.07
CA VAL A 809 47.98 -1.56 -8.05
C VAL A 809 47.36 -2.77 -7.36
N GLU A 810 47.56 -2.89 -6.05
CA GLU A 810 46.98 -3.89 -5.17
C GLU A 810 46.01 -3.23 -4.20
N ILE A 811 44.86 -3.86 -3.99
CA ILE A 811 43.78 -3.32 -3.16
C ILE A 811 43.30 -4.41 -2.22
N SER A 812 43.17 -4.06 -0.95
CA SER A 812 42.50 -4.86 0.07
C SER A 812 41.31 -4.08 0.62
N GLU A 813 40.15 -4.71 0.67
CA GLU A 813 38.89 -4.11 1.14
C GLU A 813 38.31 -4.97 2.25
N VAL A 814 37.96 -4.35 3.38
CA VAL A 814 37.26 -5.01 4.49
C VAL A 814 36.08 -4.14 4.92
N SER A 815 34.98 -4.80 5.27
CA SER A 815 33.82 -4.13 5.85
C SER A 815 33.70 -4.50 7.33
N ILE A 816 33.52 -3.48 8.17
CA ILE A 816 33.53 -3.56 9.62
C ILE A 816 32.24 -2.93 10.16
N PRO A 817 31.36 -3.72 10.78
CA PRO A 817 30.18 -3.17 11.45
C PRO A 817 30.59 -2.28 12.64
N GLN A 818 29.90 -1.15 12.82
CA GLN A 818 30.09 -0.21 13.92
C GLN A 818 28.74 0.14 14.53
N MET A 819 28.43 -0.45 15.69
CA MET A 819 27.17 -0.20 16.39
C MET A 819 27.17 1.20 17.04
N THR A 820 26.18 2.03 16.71
CA THR A 820 25.97 3.36 17.31
C THR A 820 24.55 3.49 17.89
N ALA A 821 24.22 4.67 18.41
CA ALA A 821 22.88 4.95 18.94
C ALA A 821 21.80 4.91 17.85
N GLU A 822 22.17 5.14 16.59
CA GLU A 822 21.29 5.25 15.43
C GLU A 822 21.24 3.95 14.60
N GLY A 823 21.77 2.84 15.14
CA GLY A 823 21.91 1.57 14.44
C GLY A 823 23.37 1.22 14.11
N THR A 824 23.56 0.07 13.48
CA THR A 824 24.87 -0.39 13.05
C THR A 824 25.25 0.25 11.71
N ASN A 825 26.32 1.03 11.71
CA ASN A 825 26.96 1.58 10.52
C ASN A 825 27.95 0.57 9.93
N LEU A 826 28.33 0.76 8.68
CA LEU A 826 29.31 -0.08 7.99
C LEU A 826 30.53 0.74 7.61
N LEU A 827 31.65 0.51 8.30
CA LEU A 827 32.94 1.05 7.93
C LEU A 827 33.58 0.17 6.86
N ARG A 828 33.81 0.71 5.68
CA ARG A 828 34.61 0.09 4.61
C ARG A 828 36.01 0.68 4.63
N VAL A 829 37.02 -0.17 4.70
CA VAL A 829 38.42 0.24 4.69
C VAL A 829 39.07 -0.29 3.42
N PHE A 830 39.56 0.63 2.58
CA PHE A 830 40.33 0.34 1.38
C PHE A 830 41.81 0.60 1.66
N ASP A 831 42.62 -0.45 1.69
CA ASP A 831 44.09 -0.34 1.68
C ASP A 831 44.57 -0.51 0.23
N ILE A 832 44.96 0.60 -0.40
CA ILE A 832 45.39 0.67 -1.79
C ILE A 832 46.90 0.90 -1.81
N ARG A 833 47.64 0.02 -2.50
CA ARG A 833 49.10 0.08 -2.62
C ARG A 833 49.50 0.07 -4.09
N GLY A 834 50.48 0.87 -4.48
CA GLY A 834 50.96 0.97 -5.86
C GLY A 834 52.39 1.51 -5.95
N ASN A 835 53.01 1.37 -7.13
CA ASN A 835 54.30 2.00 -7.45
C ASN A 835 54.09 3.33 -8.21
N GLU A 836 55.16 3.98 -8.65
CA GLU A 836 55.12 5.27 -9.38
C GLU A 836 54.25 5.27 -10.66
N ASN A 837 53.82 4.11 -11.18
CA ASN A 837 52.88 4.00 -12.32
C ASN A 837 51.40 3.85 -11.88
N SER A 838 51.05 4.13 -10.62
CA SER A 838 49.66 4.10 -10.12
C SER A 838 48.88 5.41 -10.31
N ASP A 839 49.35 6.30 -11.19
CA ASP A 839 48.66 7.56 -11.47
C ASP A 839 47.26 7.31 -12.04
N GLY A 840 46.27 8.01 -11.50
CA GLY A 840 44.88 7.94 -11.97
C GLY A 840 43.97 6.95 -11.24
N VAL A 841 44.38 6.36 -10.11
CA VAL A 841 43.46 5.54 -9.28
C VAL A 841 42.37 6.44 -8.68
N GLN A 842 41.12 6.11 -8.99
CA GLN A 842 39.92 6.76 -8.47
C GLN A 842 39.05 5.73 -7.77
N LEU A 843 38.46 6.11 -6.63
CA LEU A 843 37.32 5.43 -6.03
C LEU A 843 36.03 6.15 -6.41
N ARG A 844 34.96 5.41 -6.63
CA ARG A 844 33.60 5.95 -6.70
C ARG A 844 32.77 5.33 -5.59
N LEU A 845 32.44 6.16 -4.62
CA LEU A 845 31.77 5.78 -3.38
C LEU A 845 30.25 5.80 -3.53
N ALA A 846 29.73 6.81 -4.24
CA ALA A 846 28.30 6.94 -4.52
C ALA A 846 28.03 7.50 -5.91
N ARG A 847 26.82 7.20 -6.40
CA ARG A 847 26.23 7.78 -7.61
C ARG A 847 24.73 7.92 -7.38
N ASP A 848 24.21 9.13 -7.48
CA ASP A 848 22.78 9.42 -7.30
C ASP A 848 22.41 10.70 -8.06
N LYS A 849 21.10 10.93 -8.27
CA LYS A 849 20.60 12.21 -8.81
C LYS A 849 20.89 13.38 -7.87
N THR A 850 20.98 13.12 -6.56
CA THR A 850 21.17 14.11 -5.51
C THR A 850 22.21 13.64 -4.49
N ILE A 851 23.36 14.30 -4.46
CA ILE A 851 24.39 14.14 -3.42
C ILE A 851 24.71 15.53 -2.85
N ARG A 852 24.56 15.68 -1.54
CA ARG A 852 24.72 16.98 -0.85
C ARG A 852 25.76 16.89 0.26
N PRO A 853 26.61 17.91 0.45
CA PRO A 853 27.51 17.96 1.60
C PRO A 853 26.71 18.09 2.90
N ALA A 854 27.08 17.33 3.92
CA ALA A 854 26.44 17.28 5.23
C ALA A 854 27.39 17.68 6.40
N GLY A 855 28.53 18.31 6.09
CA GLY A 855 29.57 18.74 7.05
C GLY A 855 30.69 17.71 7.27
N ASN A 856 31.88 18.11 7.72
CA ASN A 856 33.00 17.23 8.11
C ASN A 856 33.22 15.97 7.24
N HIS A 857 33.56 16.14 5.96
CA HIS A 857 33.78 15.04 5.00
C HIS A 857 32.59 14.06 4.83
N ARG A 858 31.40 14.45 5.32
CA ARG A 858 30.14 13.70 5.21
C ARG A 858 29.29 14.20 4.06
N TRP A 859 28.62 13.27 3.40
CA TRP A 859 27.78 13.49 2.23
C TRP A 859 26.47 12.72 2.40
N GLN A 860 25.34 13.36 2.11
CA GLN A 860 24.05 12.71 1.99
C GLN A 860 23.86 12.24 0.55
N VAL A 861 23.55 10.96 0.34
CA VAL A 861 23.34 10.34 -0.96
C VAL A 861 21.87 9.95 -1.09
N GLY A 862 21.14 10.61 -1.99
CA GLY A 862 19.69 10.51 -2.06
C GLY A 862 19.05 10.78 -0.69
N ASP A 863 18.01 10.01 -0.37
CA ASP A 863 17.31 10.04 0.92
C ASP A 863 17.64 8.83 1.80
N GLN A 864 18.59 7.98 1.38
CA GLN A 864 18.73 6.61 1.89
C GLN A 864 20.01 6.33 2.68
N LEU A 865 21.05 7.16 2.58
CA LEU A 865 22.27 6.97 3.36
C LEU A 865 23.16 8.22 3.43
N PHE A 866 23.98 8.28 4.48
CA PHE A 866 25.12 9.18 4.60
C PHE A 866 26.44 8.44 4.42
N ILE A 867 27.39 9.06 3.72
CA ILE A 867 28.76 8.59 3.58
C ILE A 867 29.70 9.60 4.23
N THR A 868 30.51 9.14 5.18
CA THR A 868 31.64 9.90 5.72
C THR A 868 32.93 9.29 5.19
N VAL A 869 33.85 10.13 4.69
CA VAL A 869 35.08 9.66 4.05
C VAL A 869 36.30 10.27 4.72
N ASP A 870 37.24 9.42 5.12
CA ASP A 870 38.54 9.83 5.64
C ASP A 870 39.71 9.17 4.89
N GLY A 871 40.89 9.78 5.01
CA GLY A 871 42.13 9.29 4.38
C GLY A 871 42.49 9.93 3.03
N ALA A 872 41.55 10.56 2.33
CA ALA A 872 41.82 11.33 1.10
C ALA A 872 40.68 12.32 0.77
N PRO A 873 40.95 13.40 0.01
CA PRO A 873 39.93 14.40 -0.34
C PRO A 873 38.87 13.84 -1.31
N THR A 874 37.60 14.06 -0.98
CA THR A 874 36.44 13.74 -1.83
C THR A 874 36.16 14.83 -2.85
N ARG A 875 35.67 14.45 -4.03
CA ARG A 875 35.17 15.35 -5.07
C ARG A 875 33.80 14.91 -5.56
N LEU A 876 32.87 15.86 -5.66
CA LEU A 876 31.57 15.65 -6.29
C LEU A 876 31.64 16.05 -7.76
N LEU A 877 31.15 15.19 -8.65
CA LEU A 877 31.16 15.40 -10.09
C LEU A 877 29.77 15.16 -10.66
N THR A 878 29.38 15.87 -11.72
CA THR A 878 28.17 15.56 -12.50
C THR A 878 28.58 14.83 -13.77
N VAL A 879 28.11 13.60 -13.95
CA VAL A 879 28.41 12.73 -15.10
C VAL A 879 27.08 12.15 -15.60
N ASP A 880 26.77 12.34 -16.88
CA ASP A 880 25.54 11.83 -17.53
C ASP A 880 24.23 12.20 -16.81
N GLY A 881 24.15 13.40 -16.24
CA GLY A 881 22.96 13.90 -15.56
C GLY A 881 22.78 13.43 -14.12
N GLU A 882 23.72 12.64 -13.59
CA GLU A 882 23.77 12.20 -12.20
C GLU A 882 25.04 12.69 -11.50
N GLN A 883 25.02 12.73 -10.17
CA GLN A 883 26.15 13.12 -9.36
C GLN A 883 26.93 11.88 -8.88
N GLU A 884 28.25 11.95 -8.90
CA GLU A 884 29.15 10.91 -8.42
C GLU A 884 30.09 11.47 -7.34
N LEU A 885 30.15 10.78 -6.20
CA LEU A 885 31.11 11.05 -5.13
C LEU A 885 32.36 10.21 -5.36
N ARG A 886 33.48 10.88 -5.68
CA ARG A 886 34.75 10.22 -6.01
C ARG A 886 35.87 10.62 -5.07
N VAL A 887 36.87 9.74 -4.94
CA VAL A 887 38.11 10.01 -4.20
C VAL A 887 39.30 9.72 -5.12
N THR A 888 40.21 10.69 -5.23
CA THR A 888 41.48 10.50 -5.92
C THR A 888 42.51 9.95 -4.96
N VAL A 889 43.06 8.78 -5.29
CA VAL A 889 44.08 8.13 -4.45
C VAL A 889 45.46 8.74 -4.74
N PRO A 890 46.22 9.17 -3.73
CA PRO A 890 47.59 9.66 -3.91
C PRO A 890 48.53 8.65 -4.55
N ALA A 891 49.55 9.15 -5.26
CA ALA A 891 50.62 8.31 -5.82
C ALA A 891 51.36 7.55 -4.69
N GLY A 892 51.59 6.25 -4.89
CA GLY A 892 52.14 5.36 -3.87
C GLY A 892 51.09 4.63 -3.00
N GLY A 893 49.81 5.02 -3.10
CA GLY A 893 48.71 4.39 -2.39
C GLY A 893 48.23 5.16 -1.15
N ALA A 894 47.09 4.73 -0.60
CA ALA A 894 46.51 5.28 0.63
C ALA A 894 45.56 4.29 1.30
N THR A 895 45.30 4.50 2.59
CA THR A 895 44.17 3.89 3.30
C THR A 895 43.01 4.87 3.28
N ILE A 896 41.85 4.43 2.79
CA ILE A 896 40.64 5.23 2.69
C ILE A 896 39.55 4.55 3.50
N GLU A 897 38.95 5.30 4.42
CA GLU A 897 37.87 4.85 5.28
C GLU A 897 36.57 5.48 4.81
N GLU A 898 35.56 4.66 4.57
CA GLU A 898 34.23 5.05 4.15
C GLU A 898 33.23 4.50 5.18
N VAL A 899 32.62 5.38 5.97
CA VAL A 899 31.53 4.99 6.87
C VAL A 899 30.21 5.20 6.16
N ILE A 900 29.49 4.10 5.94
CA ILE A 900 28.14 4.07 5.40
C ILE A 900 27.16 4.03 6.58
N GLN A 901 26.28 5.03 6.63
CA GLN A 901 25.20 5.13 7.61
C GLN A 901 23.89 5.13 6.84
N TRP A 902 22.97 4.23 7.19
CA TRP A 902 21.62 4.17 6.60
C TRP A 902 20.80 5.42 6.97
#